data_AF-A0AAU8G790-F1
#
_entry.id   AF-A0AAU8G790-F1
#
_cell.length_a   1.000
_cell.length_b   1.000
_cell.length_c   1.000
_cell.angle_alpha   90.00
_cell.angle_beta   90.00
_cell.angle_gamma   90.00
#
_symmetry.space_group_name_H-M   'P 1'
#
loop_
_entity.id
_entity.type
_entity.pdbx_description
1 polymer ?
#
loop_
_entity_poly.entity_id
_entity_poly.type
_entity_poly.pdbx_seq_one_letter_code
_entity_poly.pdbx_strand_id
1 'polypeptide(L)'
;MTAHRLVAGLRSRDPEGGWSLTVIGDEPHEPYDRVHLSEWFDTRDAQALTLDGAVWDDPRVTLVTGDAVASLDRTAGVVTTRSGRQVHYDRAVLATGSWAWTPRAEGTDLPGLFTYRTLDDVERLAEWVRLRERTLGRAVRGVVVGGGVLGLEAAAALQRLGAEATVVEFADRLMSVQLDQGGGEMLRLLIEDLGVTVRTGAGAHRFLPAGDGSVGSVELTDGSALPTDVVVFSVGIRPRDRVAREAGLAIGERGGVVVGEACQTSDPGVWAIGECASVDGVCAGLVAPGNDMADVVVDRFLGGERVHRRADDGTKLKGVGVEAASFGDVNAVSAGALEVSFVDPIHRRYRKLVLSDDATTLLGGVFVGDIELYPALRPLLGRPLGADPAAVIAPDGEGLAETELPDEAVVCSCNNVDAGTVRSAVTEHGCRTIGQVKECTTAGTVCGSCVPALTKLLNAELSRAGVTVSDALCEHFAMSRATLYRLVREEGLRTFTEVVAAHGTGRGCAVCRPTVASILSTLRRGHVLEGEQAALQDTNDHVMANLQKNGTYSVIPRMPGGEVRADQLLEFAKVADDFGLYVRVTGGQRLAMFGARLDQLPEIWRRLTAVGFESGHAYGKSLRTVKTCVGRTWCRFGVQDSSAMAVRLELRYRGLRSPHKIKLGVSGCARECAEARGKDVGVIATHKGWNLYVGGNGGAQPAHAQLLAEDLDDETLVRYVDRFLMLYVQEADRLQRTAPWVAERAGGLEELRRVVVEDSLGIADQLEAAMAEHVRDYEDEWGATLADPAKLRKFTPFVNAPEAIDGDLAFVPERGQVRPAAEGDADAYPDPRAARDVALAAARAELEDAR
;
A
#
# COMPACT_ATOMS: atom_id res chain seq x y z
N MET A 1 -5.88 -22.30 7.51
CA MET A 1 -5.34 -22.06 6.15
C MET A 1 -5.25 -23.34 5.31
N THR A 2 -4.26 -24.23 5.50
CA THR A 2 -4.05 -25.38 4.58
C THR A 2 -5.23 -26.36 4.49
N ALA A 3 -5.88 -26.68 5.62
CA ALA A 3 -7.09 -27.49 5.61
C ALA A 3 -8.26 -26.82 4.89
N HIS A 4 -8.42 -25.49 5.04
CA HIS A 4 -9.43 -24.70 4.32
C HIS A 4 -9.19 -24.78 2.81
N ARG A 5 -7.92 -24.63 2.35
CA ARG A 5 -7.56 -24.81 0.94
C ARG A 5 -7.94 -26.19 0.39
N LEU A 6 -7.69 -27.26 1.15
CA LEU A 6 -8.08 -28.62 0.77
C LEU A 6 -9.61 -28.75 0.60
N VAL A 7 -10.38 -28.23 1.56
CA VAL A 7 -11.85 -28.28 1.52
C VAL A 7 -12.38 -27.49 0.32
N ALA A 8 -11.91 -26.25 0.14
CA ALA A 8 -12.29 -25.40 -0.98
C ALA A 8 -11.95 -26.04 -2.33
N GLY A 9 -10.75 -26.62 -2.44
CA GLY A 9 -10.29 -27.32 -3.64
C GLY A 9 -11.15 -28.56 -3.95
N LEU A 10 -11.48 -29.37 -2.94
CA LEU A 10 -12.28 -30.57 -3.14
C LEU A 10 -13.75 -30.23 -3.47
N ARG A 11 -14.35 -29.20 -2.85
CA ARG A 11 -15.71 -28.77 -3.17
C ARG A 11 -15.84 -28.14 -4.56
N SER A 12 -14.85 -27.35 -4.98
CA SER A 12 -14.86 -26.73 -6.30
C SER A 12 -14.62 -27.73 -7.45
N ARG A 13 -13.73 -28.71 -7.26
CA ARG A 13 -13.37 -29.70 -8.29
C ARG A 13 -14.27 -30.94 -8.32
N ASP A 14 -15.08 -31.13 -7.28
CA ASP A 14 -16.05 -32.23 -7.19
C ASP A 14 -17.39 -31.75 -6.62
N PRO A 15 -18.11 -30.88 -7.36
CA PRO A 15 -19.34 -30.26 -6.88
C PRO A 15 -20.47 -31.27 -6.67
N GLU A 16 -20.53 -32.33 -7.50
CA GLU A 16 -21.57 -33.36 -7.47
C GLU A 16 -21.14 -34.68 -6.79
N GLY A 17 -19.87 -34.83 -6.40
CA GLY A 17 -19.39 -36.10 -5.87
C GLY A 17 -19.75 -36.39 -4.41
N GLY A 18 -19.37 -37.60 -4.01
CA GLY A 18 -19.83 -38.26 -2.78
C GLY A 18 -18.99 -38.01 -1.53
N TRP A 19 -17.95 -37.17 -1.59
CA TRP A 19 -17.11 -36.91 -0.41
C TRP A 19 -17.87 -36.08 0.64
N SER A 20 -17.82 -36.54 1.88
CA SER A 20 -18.17 -35.77 3.08
C SER A 20 -16.91 -35.49 3.88
N LEU A 21 -16.80 -34.28 4.43
CA LEU A 21 -15.61 -33.81 5.12
C LEU A 21 -15.95 -33.43 6.56
N THR A 22 -15.14 -33.89 7.51
CA THR A 22 -15.14 -33.36 8.87
C THR A 22 -13.79 -32.71 9.14
N VAL A 23 -13.79 -31.41 9.40
CA VAL A 23 -12.59 -30.63 9.73
C VAL A 23 -12.59 -30.36 11.23
N ILE A 24 -11.51 -30.76 11.90
CA ILE A 24 -11.38 -30.66 13.35
C ILE A 24 -10.21 -29.74 13.69
N GLY A 25 -10.47 -28.66 14.43
CA GLY A 25 -9.50 -27.70 14.91
C GLY A 25 -9.47 -27.63 16.44
N ASP A 26 -8.29 -27.38 17.00
CA ASP A 26 -8.08 -27.16 18.43
C ASP A 26 -8.42 -25.73 18.88
N GLU A 27 -8.24 -24.75 17.99
CA GLU A 27 -8.60 -23.35 18.23
C GLU A 27 -10.13 -23.17 18.18
N PRO A 28 -10.71 -22.30 19.05
CA PRO A 28 -12.16 -22.06 19.10
C PRO A 28 -12.69 -21.20 17.94
N HIS A 29 -11.81 -20.72 17.08
CA HIS A 29 -12.10 -19.77 16.00
C HIS A 29 -12.39 -20.48 14.68
N GLU A 30 -13.18 -19.84 13.83
CA GLU A 30 -13.25 -20.22 12.42
C GLU A 30 -11.87 -20.08 11.75
N PRO A 31 -11.56 -20.85 10.69
CA PRO A 31 -10.27 -20.75 10.02
C PRO A 31 -9.97 -19.34 9.52
N TYR A 32 -8.83 -18.79 9.95
CA TYR A 32 -8.38 -17.44 9.65
C TYR A 32 -7.01 -17.42 8.96
N ASP A 33 -6.64 -16.26 8.42
CA ASP A 33 -5.34 -15.98 7.80
C ASP A 33 -4.29 -15.65 8.88
N ARG A 34 -3.40 -16.61 9.12
CA ARG A 34 -2.30 -16.48 10.09
C ARG A 34 -1.14 -15.65 9.56
N VAL A 35 -1.03 -15.44 8.24
CA VAL A 35 0.02 -14.59 7.64
C VAL A 35 -0.23 -13.13 7.98
N HIS A 36 -1.50 -12.73 8.08
CA HIS A 36 -1.92 -11.37 8.40
C HIS A 36 -2.22 -11.19 9.90
N LEU A 37 -1.71 -12.06 10.77
CA LEU A 37 -1.95 -11.98 12.22
C LEU A 37 -1.51 -10.62 12.83
N SER A 38 -0.51 -9.97 12.23
CA SER A 38 -0.08 -8.63 12.63
C SER A 38 -1.10 -7.52 12.34
N GLU A 39 -2.02 -7.71 11.39
CA GLU A 39 -3.09 -6.74 11.07
C GLU A 39 -4.15 -6.68 12.18
N TRP A 40 -4.27 -7.72 13.00
CA TRP A 40 -5.15 -7.69 14.17
C TRP A 40 -4.79 -6.56 15.13
N PHE A 41 -3.52 -6.15 15.23
CA PHE A 41 -3.14 -5.03 16.10
C PHE A 41 -3.66 -3.68 15.59
N ASP A 42 -3.97 -3.56 14.30
CA ASP A 42 -4.50 -2.34 13.68
C ASP A 42 -6.04 -2.25 13.83
N THR A 43 -6.76 -3.36 13.65
CA THR A 43 -8.24 -3.39 13.70
C THR A 43 -8.80 -3.82 15.05
N ARG A 44 -8.04 -4.61 15.81
CA ARG A 44 -8.48 -5.37 17.00
C ARG A 44 -9.71 -6.22 16.75
N ASP A 45 -9.90 -6.63 15.51
CA ASP A 45 -11.04 -7.41 15.05
C ASP A 45 -10.57 -8.75 14.48
N ALA A 46 -10.91 -9.83 15.17
CA ALA A 46 -10.64 -11.19 14.73
C ALA A 46 -11.36 -11.56 13.42
N GLN A 47 -12.54 -10.99 13.17
CA GLN A 47 -13.34 -11.30 11.99
C GLN A 47 -12.69 -10.79 10.69
N ALA A 48 -11.88 -9.74 10.79
CA ALA A 48 -11.12 -9.22 9.66
C ALA A 48 -10.11 -10.23 9.10
N LEU A 49 -9.71 -11.23 9.89
CA LEU A 49 -8.77 -12.29 9.49
C LEU A 49 -9.46 -13.57 9.00
N THR A 50 -10.78 -13.69 9.16
CA THR A 50 -11.52 -14.92 8.83
C THR A 50 -11.42 -15.22 7.34
N LEU A 51 -11.08 -16.46 6.99
CA LEU A 51 -11.08 -16.93 5.60
C LEU A 51 -12.52 -17.11 5.11
N ASP A 52 -12.70 -17.26 3.79
CA ASP A 52 -14.03 -17.46 3.20
C ASP A 52 -14.82 -18.58 3.91
N GLY A 53 -15.95 -18.21 4.51
CA GLY A 53 -16.81 -19.09 5.28
C GLY A 53 -17.79 -19.92 4.44
N ALA A 54 -17.99 -19.58 3.16
CA ALA A 54 -18.99 -20.23 2.31
C ALA A 54 -18.74 -21.75 2.14
N VAL A 55 -17.50 -22.20 2.29
CA VAL A 55 -17.14 -23.62 2.24
C VAL A 55 -17.73 -24.43 3.39
N TRP A 56 -18.12 -23.77 4.49
CA TRP A 56 -18.73 -24.39 5.67
C TRP A 56 -20.25 -24.50 5.60
N ASP A 57 -20.89 -23.75 4.68
CA ASP A 57 -22.35 -23.79 4.47
C ASP A 57 -22.80 -25.03 3.68
N ASP A 58 -21.87 -25.77 3.05
CA ASP A 58 -22.18 -27.01 2.35
C ASP A 58 -22.54 -28.12 3.36
N PRO A 59 -23.73 -28.76 3.24
CA PRO A 59 -24.18 -29.78 4.19
C PRO A 59 -23.30 -31.03 4.25
N ARG A 60 -22.37 -31.20 3.29
CA ARG A 60 -21.38 -32.29 3.25
C ARG A 60 -20.11 -31.96 4.04
N VAL A 61 -19.97 -30.74 4.56
CA VAL A 61 -18.81 -30.28 5.33
C VAL A 61 -19.25 -30.02 6.76
N THR A 62 -18.52 -30.59 7.72
CA THR A 62 -18.72 -30.34 9.14
C THR A 62 -17.44 -29.74 9.71
N LEU A 63 -17.54 -28.52 10.24
CA LEU A 63 -16.45 -27.86 10.97
C LEU A 63 -16.65 -28.05 12.48
N VAL A 64 -15.61 -28.54 13.16
CA VAL A 64 -15.55 -28.69 14.61
C VAL A 64 -14.38 -27.85 15.12
N THR A 65 -14.67 -26.77 15.85
CA THR A 65 -13.68 -25.89 16.48
C THR A 65 -13.56 -26.16 17.98
N GLY A 66 -12.43 -25.79 18.59
CA GLY A 66 -12.18 -25.89 20.03
C GLY A 66 -11.96 -27.30 20.58
N ASP A 67 -11.88 -28.32 19.74
CA ASP A 67 -11.87 -29.73 20.15
C ASP A 67 -10.69 -30.49 19.52
N ALA A 68 -9.53 -30.33 20.15
CA ALA A 68 -8.28 -30.92 19.68
C ALA A 68 -8.36 -32.45 19.50
N VAL A 69 -7.78 -32.96 18.42
CA VAL A 69 -7.61 -34.41 18.21
C VAL A 69 -6.66 -34.97 19.27
N ALA A 70 -7.14 -35.95 20.04
CA ALA A 70 -6.39 -36.63 21.09
C ALA A 70 -5.60 -37.82 20.53
N SER A 71 -6.23 -38.66 19.70
CA SER A 71 -5.63 -39.86 19.12
C SER A 71 -6.18 -40.20 17.73
N LEU A 72 -5.40 -40.97 16.97
CA LEU A 72 -5.74 -41.52 15.66
C LEU A 72 -5.54 -43.04 15.69
N ASP A 73 -6.62 -43.80 15.57
CA ASP A 73 -6.59 -45.26 15.42
C ASP A 73 -6.67 -45.64 13.94
N ARG A 74 -5.53 -46.03 13.39
CA ARG A 74 -5.40 -46.41 11.98
C ARG A 74 -6.09 -47.72 11.63
N THR A 75 -6.16 -48.65 12.58
CA THR A 75 -6.77 -49.96 12.36
C THR A 75 -8.29 -49.86 12.36
N ALA A 76 -8.84 -49.08 13.29
CA ALA A 76 -10.28 -48.85 13.37
C ALA A 76 -10.79 -47.78 12.39
N GLY A 77 -9.89 -46.96 11.84
CA GLY A 77 -10.27 -45.81 11.00
C GLY A 77 -11.01 -44.75 11.81
N VAL A 78 -10.54 -44.45 13.03
CA VAL A 78 -11.22 -43.55 13.97
C VAL A 78 -10.28 -42.46 14.48
N VAL A 79 -10.76 -41.21 14.46
CA VAL A 79 -10.16 -40.08 15.16
C VAL A 79 -10.95 -39.84 16.45
N THR A 80 -10.24 -39.73 17.59
CA THR A 80 -10.86 -39.36 18.87
C THR A 80 -10.38 -37.98 19.28
N THR A 81 -11.33 -37.08 19.57
CA THR A 81 -11.07 -35.72 20.07
C THR A 81 -10.96 -35.68 21.59
N ARG A 82 -10.52 -34.55 22.14
CA ARG A 82 -10.40 -34.32 23.59
C ARG A 82 -11.74 -34.39 24.31
N SER A 83 -12.83 -33.96 23.68
CA SER A 83 -14.18 -34.09 24.23
C SER A 83 -14.68 -35.54 24.31
N GLY A 84 -13.97 -36.48 23.67
CA GLY A 84 -14.39 -37.87 23.53
C GLY A 84 -15.22 -38.16 22.27
N ARG A 85 -15.47 -37.15 21.41
CA ARG A 85 -16.10 -37.38 20.10
C ARG A 85 -15.22 -38.30 19.26
N GLN A 86 -15.83 -39.36 18.73
CA GLN A 86 -15.22 -40.28 17.78
C GLN A 86 -15.76 -39.99 16.37
N VAL A 87 -14.86 -39.89 15.40
CA VAL A 87 -15.17 -39.64 13.99
C VAL A 87 -14.53 -40.75 13.17
N HIS A 88 -15.34 -41.51 12.45
CA HIS A 88 -14.87 -42.53 11.51
C HIS A 88 -14.39 -41.89 10.21
N TYR A 89 -13.37 -42.45 9.57
CA TYR A 89 -12.83 -41.94 8.31
C TYR A 89 -12.46 -43.07 7.34
N ASP A 90 -12.66 -42.81 6.05
CA ASP A 90 -12.07 -43.59 4.95
C ASP A 90 -10.67 -43.09 4.58
N ARG A 91 -10.47 -41.77 4.70
CA ARG A 91 -9.19 -41.07 4.52
C ARG A 91 -9.01 -40.03 5.61
N ALA A 92 -7.81 -39.96 6.18
CA ALA A 92 -7.45 -38.92 7.15
C ALA A 92 -6.36 -38.01 6.56
N VAL A 93 -6.51 -36.70 6.72
CA VAL A 93 -5.50 -35.72 6.32
C VAL A 93 -5.03 -34.94 7.54
N LEU A 94 -3.76 -35.10 7.89
CA LEU A 94 -3.11 -34.38 8.97
C LEU A 94 -2.66 -33.01 8.45
N ALA A 95 -3.41 -31.96 8.84
CA ALA A 95 -3.09 -30.56 8.55
C ALA A 95 -2.84 -29.79 9.86
N THR A 96 -2.15 -30.43 10.80
CA THR A 96 -1.98 -29.95 12.18
C THR A 96 -0.99 -28.79 12.29
N GLY A 97 -0.24 -28.47 11.23
CA GLY A 97 0.69 -27.35 11.19
C GLY A 97 1.82 -27.48 12.23
N SER A 98 2.23 -26.34 12.80
CA SER A 98 3.32 -26.26 13.78
C SER A 98 2.94 -25.48 15.04
N TRP A 99 3.78 -25.58 16.07
CA TRP A 99 3.71 -24.77 17.29
C TRP A 99 4.96 -23.92 17.45
N ALA A 100 4.84 -22.76 18.10
CA ALA A 100 5.97 -21.87 18.37
C ALA A 100 6.88 -22.49 19.43
N TRP A 101 8.13 -22.74 19.07
CA TRP A 101 9.09 -23.32 20.00
C TRP A 101 9.56 -22.29 21.02
N THR A 102 9.76 -22.71 22.26
CA THR A 102 10.31 -21.88 23.35
C THR A 102 11.56 -22.56 23.90
N PRO A 103 12.69 -21.85 24.09
CA PRO A 103 13.88 -22.43 24.68
C PRO A 103 13.60 -22.87 26.12
N ARG A 104 14.28 -23.93 26.58
CA ARG A 104 14.28 -24.28 28.01
C ARG A 104 15.31 -23.42 28.72
N ALA A 105 14.85 -22.42 29.46
CA ALA A 105 15.67 -21.53 30.25
C ALA A 105 15.03 -21.36 31.65
N GLU A 106 15.81 -20.97 32.64
CA GLU A 106 15.28 -20.66 33.97
C GLU A 106 14.30 -19.48 33.86
N GLY A 107 13.13 -19.60 34.50
CA GLY A 107 12.09 -18.56 34.51
C GLY A 107 11.20 -18.50 33.27
N THR A 108 11.22 -19.50 32.38
CA THR A 108 10.33 -19.54 31.20
C THR A 108 8.83 -19.72 31.53
N ASP A 109 8.52 -20.02 32.78
CA ASP A 109 7.18 -20.19 33.35
C ASP A 109 6.65 -18.93 34.05
N LEU A 110 7.45 -17.84 34.10
CA LEU A 110 7.04 -16.58 34.70
C LEU A 110 5.87 -15.93 33.92
N PRO A 111 4.93 -15.27 34.62
CA PRO A 111 3.95 -14.39 33.99
C PRO A 111 4.63 -13.29 33.17
N GLY A 112 4.12 -13.04 31.96
CA GLY A 112 4.65 -12.03 31.04
C GLY A 112 5.47 -12.57 29.88
N LEU A 113 5.56 -13.89 29.73
CA LEU A 113 6.20 -14.57 28.62
C LEU A 113 5.14 -15.11 27.64
N PHE A 114 5.27 -14.76 26.36
CA PHE A 114 4.30 -15.08 25.31
C PHE A 114 4.95 -15.73 24.09
N THR A 115 4.17 -16.52 23.37
CA THR A 115 4.46 -16.89 21.97
C THR A 115 3.74 -15.96 21.02
N TYR A 116 4.10 -16.01 19.73
CA TYR A 116 3.44 -15.23 18.68
C TYR A 116 3.04 -16.16 17.53
N ARG A 117 1.86 -16.77 17.62
CA ARG A 117 1.41 -17.75 16.62
C ARG A 117 -0.09 -17.76 16.39
N THR A 118 -0.92 -17.71 17.43
CA THR A 118 -2.39 -17.79 17.32
C THR A 118 -3.06 -16.46 17.58
N LEU A 119 -4.35 -16.36 17.25
CA LEU A 119 -5.18 -15.22 17.63
C LEU A 119 -5.21 -15.03 19.15
N ASP A 120 -5.39 -16.12 19.91
CA ASP A 120 -5.33 -16.07 21.38
C ASP A 120 -3.97 -15.57 21.90
N ASP A 121 -2.86 -15.87 21.21
CA ASP A 121 -1.54 -15.38 21.61
C ASP A 121 -1.47 -13.85 21.53
N VAL A 122 -1.96 -13.27 20.42
CA VAL A 122 -1.93 -11.82 20.20
C VAL A 122 -2.92 -11.08 21.09
N GLU A 123 -4.09 -11.66 21.34
CA GLU A 123 -5.09 -11.14 22.28
C GLU A 123 -4.53 -11.08 23.71
N ARG A 124 -4.00 -12.20 24.20
CA ARG A 124 -3.39 -12.27 25.55
C ARG A 124 -2.19 -11.35 25.69
N LEU A 125 -1.36 -11.24 24.65
CA LEU A 125 -0.24 -10.30 24.63
C LEU A 125 -0.72 -8.86 24.77
N ALA A 126 -1.72 -8.46 23.99
CA ALA A 126 -2.29 -7.11 24.05
C ALA A 126 -2.92 -6.79 25.41
N GLU A 127 -3.67 -7.73 25.97
CA GLU A 127 -4.25 -7.60 27.32
C GLU A 127 -3.15 -7.42 28.39
N TRP A 128 -2.10 -8.23 28.31
CA TRP A 128 -0.98 -8.16 29.23
C TRP A 128 -0.26 -6.81 29.14
N VAL A 129 0.09 -6.36 27.94
CA VAL A 129 0.77 -5.06 27.75
C VAL A 129 -0.05 -3.93 28.35
N ARG A 130 -1.35 -3.87 28.05
CA ARG A 130 -2.25 -2.84 28.63
C ARG A 130 -2.34 -2.93 30.16
N LEU A 131 -2.37 -4.15 30.71
CA LEU A 131 -2.38 -4.34 32.16
C LEU A 131 -1.09 -3.84 32.81
N ARG A 132 0.06 -4.20 32.23
CA ARG A 132 1.38 -3.80 32.73
C ARG A 132 1.60 -2.30 32.62
N GLU A 133 1.20 -1.67 31.53
CA GLU A 133 1.28 -0.22 31.35
C GLU A 133 0.53 0.51 32.47
N ARG A 134 -0.73 0.14 32.73
CA ARG A 134 -1.52 0.73 33.83
C ARG A 134 -0.92 0.49 35.21
N THR A 135 -0.36 -0.71 35.42
CA THR A 135 0.20 -1.09 36.73
C THR A 135 1.53 -0.40 37.01
N LEU A 136 2.36 -0.20 35.98
CA LEU A 136 3.69 0.37 36.10
C LEU A 136 3.71 1.89 35.97
N GLY A 137 2.68 2.50 35.36
CA GLY A 137 2.62 3.95 35.14
C GLY A 137 3.67 4.48 34.16
N ARG A 138 4.19 3.61 33.29
CA ARG A 138 5.19 3.90 32.25
C ARG A 138 5.03 2.93 31.08
N ALA A 139 5.67 3.26 29.95
CA ALA A 139 5.75 2.34 28.81
C ALA A 139 6.32 0.97 29.22
N VAL A 140 5.72 -0.08 28.68
CA VAL A 140 6.11 -1.48 28.92
C VAL A 140 7.39 -1.77 28.13
N ARG A 141 8.38 -2.37 28.77
CA ARG A 141 9.63 -2.78 28.11
C ARG A 141 9.49 -4.20 27.60
N GLY A 142 9.42 -4.34 26.28
CA GLY A 142 9.27 -5.61 25.59
C GLY A 142 10.59 -6.15 25.04
N VAL A 143 10.84 -7.43 25.27
CA VAL A 143 11.95 -8.18 24.64
C VAL A 143 11.39 -9.24 23.72
N VAL A 144 11.78 -9.20 22.44
CA VAL A 144 11.51 -10.27 21.48
C VAL A 144 12.75 -11.16 21.36
N VAL A 145 12.61 -12.44 21.69
CA VAL A 145 13.68 -13.42 21.57
C VAL A 145 13.57 -14.10 20.21
N GLY A 146 14.52 -13.80 19.33
CA GLY A 146 14.57 -14.22 17.93
C GLY A 146 14.30 -13.05 16.98
N GLY A 147 15.26 -12.76 16.10
CA GLY A 147 15.25 -11.69 15.09
C GLY A 147 14.99 -12.20 13.67
N GLY A 148 14.24 -13.30 13.54
CA GLY A 148 13.68 -13.76 12.25
C GLY A 148 12.45 -12.94 11.83
N VAL A 149 11.82 -13.33 10.72
CA VAL A 149 10.65 -12.62 10.14
C VAL A 149 9.56 -12.34 11.17
N LEU A 150 9.07 -13.39 11.85
CA LEU A 150 8.02 -13.26 12.87
C LEU A 150 8.47 -12.47 14.11
N GLY A 151 9.77 -12.47 14.41
CA GLY A 151 10.32 -11.74 15.56
C GLY A 151 10.31 -10.24 15.31
N LEU A 152 10.66 -9.83 14.09
CA LEU A 152 10.56 -8.44 13.68
C LEU A 152 9.09 -7.98 13.59
N GLU A 153 8.19 -8.85 13.13
CA GLU A 153 6.74 -8.59 13.18
C GLU A 153 6.22 -8.44 14.62
N ALA A 154 6.64 -9.31 15.53
CA ALA A 154 6.29 -9.22 16.95
C ALA A 154 6.85 -7.95 17.62
N ALA A 155 8.06 -7.52 17.24
CA ALA A 155 8.63 -6.26 17.73
C ALA A 155 7.80 -5.06 17.27
N ALA A 156 7.39 -5.05 16.00
CA ALA A 156 6.48 -4.03 15.47
C ALA A 156 5.10 -4.09 16.13
N ALA A 157 4.61 -5.29 16.48
CA ALA A 157 3.36 -5.45 17.22
C ALA A 157 3.44 -4.86 18.64
N LEU A 158 4.56 -5.07 19.35
CA LEU A 158 4.80 -4.45 20.66
C LEU A 158 4.79 -2.92 20.57
N GLN A 159 5.45 -2.34 19.55
CA GLN A 159 5.41 -0.88 19.32
C GLN A 159 4.00 -0.37 19.04
N ARG A 160 3.19 -1.09 18.25
CA ARG A 160 1.77 -0.75 18.02
C ARG A 160 0.92 -0.78 19.31
N LEU A 161 1.32 -1.60 20.28
CA LEU A 161 0.71 -1.65 21.61
C LEU A 161 1.24 -0.58 22.58
N GLY A 162 2.12 0.32 22.13
CA GLY A 162 2.74 1.35 22.97
C GLY A 162 3.91 0.87 23.84
N ALA A 163 4.40 -0.36 23.62
CA ALA A 163 5.56 -0.89 24.33
C ALA A 163 6.88 -0.54 23.61
N GLU A 164 7.95 -0.37 24.38
CA GLU A 164 9.31 -0.37 23.85
C GLU A 164 9.65 -1.78 23.35
N ALA A 165 10.39 -1.90 22.25
CA ALA A 165 10.75 -3.19 21.70
C ALA A 165 12.27 -3.33 21.57
N THR A 166 12.80 -4.40 22.16
CA THR A 166 14.19 -4.86 21.96
C THR A 166 14.18 -6.26 21.35
N VAL A 167 14.78 -6.42 20.18
CA VAL A 167 14.97 -7.72 19.53
C VAL A 167 16.33 -8.28 19.96
N VAL A 168 16.32 -9.49 20.51
CA VAL A 168 17.50 -10.25 20.91
C VAL A 168 17.64 -11.44 19.96
N GLU A 169 18.70 -11.43 19.14
CA GLU A 169 19.01 -12.48 18.17
C GLU A 169 20.34 -13.14 18.54
N PHE A 170 20.32 -14.48 18.60
CA PHE A 170 21.51 -15.27 18.92
C PHE A 170 22.54 -15.22 17.80
N ALA A 171 22.08 -15.24 16.54
CA ALA A 171 22.93 -15.06 15.39
C ALA A 171 23.55 -13.65 15.36
N ASP A 172 24.63 -13.50 14.60
CA ASP A 172 25.34 -12.23 14.43
C ASP A 172 24.53 -11.15 13.69
N ARG A 173 23.42 -11.51 13.05
CA ARG A 173 22.55 -10.63 12.27
C ARG A 173 21.07 -11.03 12.33
N LEU A 174 20.20 -10.08 12.01
CA LEU A 174 18.77 -10.30 11.80
C LEU A 174 18.51 -11.17 10.57
N MET A 175 17.45 -11.98 10.62
CA MET A 175 17.05 -12.88 9.53
C MET A 175 18.21 -13.70 8.97
N SER A 176 19.07 -14.23 9.83
CA SER A 176 20.35 -14.88 9.47
C SER A 176 20.22 -16.10 8.53
N VAL A 177 19.03 -16.71 8.46
CA VAL A 177 18.70 -17.77 7.50
C VAL A 177 18.39 -17.21 6.12
N GLN A 178 17.78 -16.03 6.04
CA GLN A 178 17.27 -15.43 4.81
C GLN A 178 18.19 -14.36 4.23
N LEU A 179 19.04 -13.73 5.04
CA LEU A 179 19.90 -12.63 4.63
C LEU A 179 21.37 -12.95 4.89
N ASP A 180 22.21 -12.41 4.03
CA ASP A 180 23.65 -12.38 4.22
C ASP A 180 24.08 -11.22 5.14
N GLN A 181 25.38 -11.09 5.39
CA GLN A 181 25.88 -10.08 6.34
C GLN A 181 25.51 -8.65 5.92
N GLY A 182 25.66 -8.32 4.64
CA GLY A 182 25.36 -6.97 4.13
C GLY A 182 23.88 -6.63 4.24
N GLY A 183 23.00 -7.56 3.85
CA GLY A 183 21.55 -7.39 4.01
C GLY A 183 21.13 -7.30 5.48
N GLY A 184 21.71 -8.13 6.35
CA GLY A 184 21.44 -8.11 7.78
C GLY A 184 21.81 -6.80 8.47
N GLU A 185 22.95 -6.19 8.12
CA GLU A 185 23.34 -4.88 8.65
C GLU A 185 22.44 -3.76 8.16
N MET A 186 22.08 -3.76 6.87
CA MET A 186 21.14 -2.77 6.35
C MET A 186 19.76 -2.89 7.02
N LEU A 187 19.29 -4.12 7.23
CA LEU A 187 18.04 -4.38 7.93
C LEU A 187 18.11 -3.89 9.39
N ARG A 188 19.22 -4.14 10.10
CA ARG A 188 19.43 -3.63 11.46
C ARG A 188 19.27 -2.12 11.52
N LEU A 189 19.92 -1.37 10.62
CA LEU A 189 19.82 0.08 10.56
C LEU A 189 18.39 0.57 10.31
N LEU A 190 17.68 -0.08 9.37
CA LEU A 190 16.29 0.24 9.07
C LEU A 190 15.35 -0.04 10.25
N ILE A 191 15.57 -1.12 11.00
CA ILE A 191 14.79 -1.48 12.18
C ILE A 191 15.08 -0.52 13.36
N GLU A 192 16.34 -0.12 13.54
CA GLU A 192 16.73 0.88 14.54
C GLU A 192 16.15 2.27 14.22
N ASP A 193 16.07 2.66 12.94
CA ASP A 193 15.41 3.91 12.51
C ASP A 193 13.91 3.94 12.86
N LEU A 194 13.28 2.77 13.04
CA LEU A 194 11.91 2.63 13.53
C LEU A 194 11.79 2.65 15.06
N GLY A 195 12.91 2.81 15.79
CA GLY A 195 12.93 2.85 17.25
C GLY A 195 12.90 1.48 17.92
N VAL A 196 13.18 0.40 17.19
CA VAL A 196 13.38 -0.94 17.77
C VAL A 196 14.85 -1.13 18.08
N THR A 197 15.17 -1.46 19.34
CA THR A 197 16.55 -1.77 19.72
C THR A 197 16.92 -3.17 19.24
N VAL A 198 18.08 -3.34 18.61
CA VAL A 198 18.54 -4.65 18.11
C VAL A 198 19.80 -5.09 18.87
N ARG A 199 19.80 -6.35 19.34
CA ARG A 199 20.93 -7.00 20.01
C ARG A 199 21.19 -8.34 19.34
N THR A 200 22.18 -8.38 18.45
CA THR A 200 22.64 -9.60 17.79
C THR A 200 23.85 -10.21 18.52
N GLY A 201 24.16 -11.47 18.23
CA GLY A 201 25.28 -12.20 18.84
C GLY A 201 25.07 -12.58 20.30
N ALA A 202 23.87 -12.42 20.84
CA ALA A 202 23.52 -12.72 22.22
C ALA A 202 22.15 -13.40 22.30
N GLY A 203 22.06 -14.51 23.03
CA GLY A 203 20.79 -15.20 23.29
C GLY A 203 20.22 -14.87 24.66
N ALA A 204 18.92 -15.09 24.87
CA ALA A 204 18.33 -15.08 26.21
C ALA A 204 18.81 -16.32 27.00
N HIS A 205 19.39 -16.09 28.18
CA HIS A 205 19.95 -17.13 29.06
C HIS A 205 19.00 -17.52 30.19
N ARG A 206 18.46 -16.53 30.92
CA ARG A 206 17.46 -16.76 31.99
C ARG A 206 16.55 -15.55 32.19
N PHE A 207 15.38 -15.78 32.74
CA PHE A 207 14.35 -14.80 33.04
C PHE A 207 14.20 -14.67 34.55
N LEU A 208 14.27 -13.45 35.07
CA LEU A 208 14.24 -13.20 36.51
C LEU A 208 12.93 -12.46 36.88
N PRO A 209 12.30 -12.83 38.01
CA PRO A 209 11.05 -12.22 38.43
C PRO A 209 11.24 -10.81 39.00
N ALA A 210 10.26 -9.94 38.77
CA ALA A 210 10.05 -8.71 39.49
C ALA A 210 9.44 -8.99 40.89
N GLY A 211 9.30 -7.95 41.71
CA GLY A 211 8.73 -8.07 43.06
C GLY A 211 7.28 -8.56 43.11
N ASP A 212 6.54 -8.48 41.99
CA ASP A 212 5.17 -8.98 41.86
C ASP A 212 5.10 -10.41 41.29
N GLY A 213 6.24 -11.06 41.05
CA GLY A 213 6.35 -12.42 40.51
C GLY A 213 6.23 -12.54 38.99
N SER A 214 5.95 -11.44 38.26
CA SER A 214 6.02 -11.40 36.79
C SER A 214 7.47 -11.25 36.31
N VAL A 215 7.73 -11.37 35.00
CA VAL A 215 9.07 -11.10 34.46
C VAL A 215 9.51 -9.66 34.77
N GLY A 216 10.74 -9.52 35.26
CA GLY A 216 11.36 -8.22 35.58
C GLY A 216 12.64 -7.94 34.79
N SER A 217 13.36 -8.98 34.37
CA SER A 217 14.54 -8.84 33.51
C SER A 217 14.89 -10.12 32.75
N VAL A 218 15.52 -9.96 31.59
CA VAL A 218 16.14 -11.03 30.79
C VAL A 218 17.65 -10.92 30.91
N GLU A 219 18.32 -11.96 31.39
CA GLU A 219 19.78 -12.07 31.31
C GLU A 219 20.17 -12.71 29.98
N LEU A 220 21.18 -12.15 29.33
CA LEU A 220 21.69 -12.59 28.04
C LEU A 220 22.94 -13.45 28.20
N THR A 221 23.27 -14.23 27.17
CA THR A 221 24.46 -15.10 27.15
C THR A 221 25.78 -14.34 27.19
N ASP A 222 25.78 -13.03 26.92
CA ASP A 222 26.95 -12.15 27.05
C ASP A 222 27.14 -11.61 28.49
N GLY A 223 26.27 -12.01 29.43
CA GLY A 223 26.28 -11.57 30.82
C GLY A 223 25.59 -10.24 31.08
N SER A 224 25.10 -9.55 30.05
CA SER A 224 24.27 -8.35 30.22
C SER A 224 22.83 -8.71 30.60
N ALA A 225 22.13 -7.76 31.24
CA ALA A 225 20.73 -7.93 31.63
C ALA A 225 19.88 -6.79 31.10
N LEU A 226 18.71 -7.14 30.56
CA LEU A 226 17.72 -6.20 30.03
C LEU A 226 16.51 -6.14 30.96
N PRO A 227 16.22 -4.99 31.59
CA PRO A 227 14.97 -4.80 32.32
C PRO A 227 13.76 -5.01 31.39
N THR A 228 12.83 -5.88 31.78
CA THR A 228 11.82 -6.41 30.87
C THR A 228 10.51 -6.64 31.61
N ASP A 229 9.39 -6.24 31.01
CA ASP A 229 8.04 -6.38 31.55
C ASP A 229 7.16 -7.32 30.70
N VAL A 230 7.60 -7.62 29.47
CA VAL A 230 6.98 -8.60 28.57
C VAL A 230 8.04 -9.24 27.67
N VAL A 231 7.94 -10.54 27.44
CA VAL A 231 8.82 -11.30 26.53
C VAL A 231 7.97 -11.97 25.47
N VAL A 232 8.39 -11.87 24.20
CA VAL A 232 7.77 -12.62 23.10
C VAL A 232 8.81 -13.56 22.48
N PHE A 233 8.49 -14.86 22.41
CA PHE A 233 9.36 -15.86 21.78
C PHE A 233 9.04 -16.01 20.30
N SER A 234 10.07 -15.83 19.47
CA SER A 234 10.07 -16.08 18.03
C SER A 234 11.35 -16.81 17.59
N VAL A 235 11.67 -17.90 18.28
CA VAL A 235 12.87 -18.72 18.04
C VAL A 235 12.62 -19.91 17.10
N GLY A 236 11.61 -19.78 16.24
CA GLY A 236 11.21 -20.79 15.26
C GLY A 236 10.04 -21.68 15.69
N ILE A 237 9.62 -22.55 14.77
CA ILE A 237 8.46 -23.43 14.93
C ILE A 237 8.87 -24.91 14.95
N ARG A 238 7.99 -25.77 15.44
CA ARG A 238 8.14 -27.23 15.38
C ARG A 238 6.85 -27.89 14.88
N PRO A 239 6.94 -28.90 13.99
CA PRO A 239 5.77 -29.64 13.51
C PRO A 239 4.93 -30.21 14.66
N ARG A 240 3.60 -30.15 14.55
CA ARG A 240 2.66 -30.80 15.47
C ARG A 240 2.46 -32.27 15.05
N ASP A 241 3.46 -33.10 15.31
CA ASP A 241 3.53 -34.50 14.86
C ASP A 241 3.07 -35.54 15.90
N ARG A 242 2.69 -35.11 17.11
CA ARG A 242 2.35 -35.99 18.25
C ARG A 242 1.34 -37.07 17.89
N VAL A 243 0.21 -36.70 17.31
CA VAL A 243 -0.87 -37.64 16.96
C VAL A 243 -0.39 -38.67 15.94
N ALA A 244 0.39 -38.25 14.94
CA ALA A 244 0.96 -39.14 13.94
C ALA A 244 1.98 -40.12 14.55
N ARG A 245 2.85 -39.58 15.43
CA ARG A 245 3.87 -40.35 16.14
C ARG A 245 3.26 -41.41 17.03
N GLU A 246 2.27 -41.04 17.84
CA GLU A 246 1.55 -41.97 18.73
C GLU A 246 0.71 -42.99 17.94
N ALA A 247 0.19 -42.60 16.78
CA ALA A 247 -0.46 -43.52 15.86
C ALA A 247 0.52 -44.52 15.20
N GLY A 248 1.84 -44.27 15.27
CA GLY A 248 2.87 -45.12 14.69
C GLY A 248 3.16 -44.85 13.21
N LEU A 249 2.95 -43.61 12.74
CA LEU A 249 3.41 -43.14 11.43
C LEU A 249 4.89 -42.76 11.47
N ALA A 250 5.56 -42.85 10.32
CA ALA A 250 6.95 -42.44 10.19
C ALA A 250 7.10 -40.92 10.42
N ILE A 251 8.09 -40.55 11.22
CA ILE A 251 8.39 -39.15 11.59
C ILE A 251 9.81 -38.80 11.17
N GLY A 252 10.00 -37.63 10.57
CA GLY A 252 11.30 -37.14 10.14
C GLY A 252 12.26 -36.92 11.31
N GLU A 253 13.57 -36.94 11.04
CA GLU A 253 14.60 -36.78 12.09
C GLU A 253 14.45 -35.47 12.87
N ARG A 254 14.02 -34.40 12.20
CA ARG A 254 13.76 -33.08 12.80
C ARG A 254 12.29 -32.88 13.22
N GLY A 255 11.49 -33.94 13.24
CA GLY A 255 10.05 -33.93 13.43
C GLY A 255 9.27 -33.81 12.11
N GLY A 256 7.94 -33.92 12.21
CA GLY A 256 7.03 -33.85 11.07
C GLY A 256 6.71 -35.23 10.46
N VAL A 257 5.49 -35.37 9.95
CA VAL A 257 4.99 -36.63 9.38
C VAL A 257 5.65 -36.87 8.03
N VAL A 258 6.36 -37.99 7.89
CA VAL A 258 7.04 -38.32 6.63
C VAL A 258 6.00 -38.62 5.56
N VAL A 259 6.11 -37.92 4.43
CA VAL A 259 5.28 -38.14 3.26
C VAL A 259 6.11 -38.17 1.99
N GLY A 260 5.65 -38.91 0.99
CA GLY A 260 6.22 -38.86 -0.36
C GLY A 260 5.74 -37.64 -1.15
N GLU A 261 6.16 -37.51 -2.42
CA GLU A 261 5.76 -36.38 -3.29
C GLU A 261 4.24 -36.29 -3.51
N ALA A 262 3.50 -37.39 -3.36
CA ALA A 262 2.04 -37.36 -3.39
C ALA A 262 1.41 -36.77 -2.11
N CYS A 263 2.20 -36.50 -1.06
CA CYS A 263 1.75 -36.15 0.30
C CYS A 263 1.11 -37.32 1.10
N GLN A 264 1.26 -38.56 0.61
CA GLN A 264 0.80 -39.77 1.30
C GLN A 264 1.81 -40.19 2.37
N THR A 265 1.32 -40.63 3.53
CA THR A 265 2.17 -41.20 4.59
C THR A 265 2.50 -42.67 4.29
N SER A 266 3.19 -43.34 5.23
CA SER A 266 3.40 -44.80 5.18
C SER A 266 2.10 -45.62 5.25
N ASP A 267 1.00 -45.01 5.70
CA ASP A 267 -0.34 -45.64 5.70
C ASP A 267 -1.14 -45.11 4.49
N PRO A 268 -1.68 -45.99 3.62
CA PRO A 268 -2.38 -45.56 2.42
C PRO A 268 -3.68 -44.78 2.70
N GLY A 269 -4.26 -44.95 3.90
CA GLY A 269 -5.45 -44.23 4.36
C GLY A 269 -5.14 -42.86 4.98
N VAL A 270 -3.87 -42.51 5.20
CA VAL A 270 -3.47 -41.28 5.91
C VAL A 270 -2.50 -40.43 5.08
N TRP A 271 -2.78 -39.13 5.04
CA TRP A 271 -2.03 -38.10 4.32
C TRP A 271 -1.59 -37.00 5.29
N ALA A 272 -0.58 -36.21 4.95
CA ALA A 272 -0.21 -35.02 5.71
C ALA A 272 0.15 -33.86 4.79
N ILE A 273 -0.28 -32.64 5.14
CA ILE A 273 -0.09 -31.43 4.34
C ILE A 273 0.29 -30.24 5.22
N GLY A 274 0.93 -29.23 4.63
CA GLY A 274 1.35 -28.02 5.35
C GLY A 274 2.55 -28.25 6.26
N GLU A 275 2.71 -27.41 7.28
CA GLU A 275 3.94 -27.39 8.10
C GLU A 275 4.17 -28.66 8.95
N CYS A 276 3.16 -29.52 9.13
CA CYS A 276 3.34 -30.79 9.81
C CYS A 276 3.91 -31.89 8.90
N ALA A 277 3.91 -31.70 7.58
CA ALA A 277 4.41 -32.65 6.61
C ALA A 277 5.91 -32.48 6.38
N SER A 278 6.63 -33.60 6.37
CA SER A 278 8.07 -33.67 6.10
C SER A 278 8.29 -34.38 4.76
N VAL A 279 8.67 -33.61 3.74
CA VAL A 279 9.07 -34.11 2.42
C VAL A 279 10.59 -34.08 2.34
N ASP A 280 11.23 -35.21 2.04
CA ASP A 280 12.69 -35.36 2.00
C ASP A 280 13.41 -34.85 3.26
N GLY A 281 12.79 -35.06 4.43
CA GLY A 281 13.32 -34.65 5.73
C GLY A 281 13.15 -33.16 6.07
N VAL A 282 12.43 -32.39 5.25
CA VAL A 282 12.22 -30.95 5.42
C VAL A 282 10.73 -30.62 5.63
N CYS A 283 10.44 -29.83 6.66
CA CYS A 283 9.14 -29.18 6.84
C CYS A 283 9.25 -27.74 6.37
N ALA A 284 8.51 -27.36 5.32
CA ALA A 284 8.73 -26.10 4.61
C ALA A 284 8.45 -24.84 5.44
N GLY A 285 7.52 -24.88 6.40
CA GLY A 285 7.23 -23.74 7.28
C GLY A 285 6.59 -22.52 6.57
N LEU A 286 6.09 -22.71 5.35
CA LEU A 286 5.56 -21.64 4.48
C LEU A 286 4.18 -22.00 3.93
N VAL A 287 3.35 -20.98 3.64
CA VAL A 287 1.98 -21.15 3.15
C VAL A 287 1.93 -21.74 1.74
N ALA A 288 2.79 -21.28 0.83
CA ALA A 288 2.76 -21.70 -0.57
C ALA A 288 3.02 -23.22 -0.74
N PRO A 289 4.07 -23.81 -0.14
CA PRO A 289 4.22 -25.26 -0.11
C PRO A 289 3.03 -25.99 0.52
N GLY A 290 2.45 -25.44 1.59
CA GLY A 290 1.26 -26.03 2.21
C GLY A 290 0.03 -26.06 1.29
N ASN A 291 -0.23 -24.98 0.57
CA ASN A 291 -1.32 -24.90 -0.41
C ASN A 291 -1.08 -25.87 -1.58
N ASP A 292 0.16 -25.99 -2.06
CA ASP A 292 0.52 -26.94 -3.10
C ASP A 292 0.26 -28.39 -2.66
N MET A 293 0.69 -28.75 -1.44
CA MET A 293 0.39 -30.06 -0.84
C MET A 293 -1.12 -30.32 -0.72
N ALA A 294 -1.91 -29.30 -0.34
CA ALA A 294 -3.36 -29.42 -0.29
C ALA A 294 -3.96 -29.74 -1.67
N ASP A 295 -3.52 -29.01 -2.70
CA ASP A 295 -3.98 -29.20 -4.07
C ASP A 295 -3.52 -30.55 -4.67
N VAL A 296 -2.33 -31.05 -4.29
CA VAL A 296 -1.87 -32.41 -4.61
C VAL A 296 -2.79 -33.45 -3.99
N VAL A 297 -3.14 -33.34 -2.70
CA VAL A 297 -4.06 -34.29 -2.05
C VAL A 297 -5.45 -34.27 -2.69
N VAL A 298 -5.98 -33.09 -3.01
CA VAL A 298 -7.25 -32.96 -3.75
C VAL A 298 -7.17 -33.69 -5.10
N ASP A 299 -6.10 -33.48 -5.85
CA ASP A 299 -5.89 -34.16 -7.13
C ASP A 299 -5.86 -35.69 -6.97
N ARG A 300 -5.12 -36.19 -5.97
CA ARG A 300 -5.02 -37.63 -5.67
C ARG A 300 -6.34 -38.24 -5.24
N PHE A 301 -7.16 -37.52 -4.46
CA PHE A 301 -8.50 -37.99 -4.07
C PHE A 301 -9.45 -38.10 -5.25
N LEU A 302 -9.25 -37.28 -6.29
CA LEU A 302 -10.03 -37.29 -7.52
C LEU A 302 -9.42 -38.17 -8.63
N GLY A 303 -8.41 -38.98 -8.30
CA GLY A 303 -7.80 -39.96 -9.21
C GLY A 303 -6.71 -39.40 -10.13
N GLY A 304 -6.21 -38.20 -9.87
CA GLY A 304 -5.13 -37.57 -10.63
C GLY A 304 -3.73 -38.03 -10.24
N GLU A 305 -2.73 -37.47 -10.92
CA GLU A 305 -1.31 -37.85 -10.82
C GLU A 305 -0.37 -36.74 -10.32
N ARG A 306 -0.89 -35.63 -9.80
CA ARG A 306 -0.07 -34.49 -9.35
C ARG A 306 0.88 -34.86 -8.21
N VAL A 307 2.05 -34.22 -8.18
CA VAL A 307 3.08 -34.39 -7.14
C VAL A 307 3.57 -33.04 -6.63
N HIS A 308 3.92 -32.98 -5.35
CA HIS A 308 4.59 -31.85 -4.71
C HIS A 308 6.09 -31.95 -4.96
N ARG A 309 6.70 -30.88 -5.47
CA ARG A 309 8.15 -30.74 -5.56
C ARG A 309 8.59 -29.58 -4.70
N ARG A 310 9.68 -29.80 -3.95
CA ARG A 310 10.31 -28.75 -3.18
C ARG A 310 10.85 -27.69 -4.13
N ALA A 311 10.47 -26.44 -3.89
CA ALA A 311 11.02 -25.28 -4.60
C ALA A 311 12.11 -24.59 -3.76
N ASP A 312 13.04 -23.92 -4.43
CA ASP A 312 13.97 -22.99 -3.78
C ASP A 312 13.22 -21.69 -3.46
N ASP A 313 12.51 -21.72 -2.33
CA ASP A 313 11.55 -20.69 -1.95
C ASP A 313 12.23 -19.34 -1.65
N GLY A 314 11.49 -18.26 -1.96
CA GLY A 314 11.86 -16.90 -1.56
C GLY A 314 11.13 -16.47 -0.28
N THR A 315 11.77 -15.64 0.53
CA THR A 315 11.16 -15.03 1.73
C THR A 315 11.06 -13.52 1.55
N LYS A 316 9.96 -12.91 2.02
CA LYS A 316 9.78 -11.45 2.09
C LYS A 316 9.34 -11.06 3.51
N LEU A 317 9.99 -10.07 4.10
CA LEU A 317 9.59 -9.42 5.35
C LEU A 317 8.41 -8.46 5.08
N LYS A 318 7.40 -8.49 5.95
CA LYS A 318 6.17 -7.69 5.83
C LYS A 318 5.77 -7.13 7.21
N GLY A 319 4.87 -6.15 7.24
CA GLY A 319 4.22 -5.70 8.50
C GLY A 319 5.08 -4.88 9.47
N VAL A 320 6.38 -4.70 9.19
CA VAL A 320 7.34 -3.98 10.05
C VAL A 320 7.60 -2.54 9.57
N GLY A 321 7.12 -2.15 8.39
CA GLY A 321 7.39 -0.81 7.81
C GLY A 321 8.73 -0.71 7.08
N VAL A 322 9.44 -1.82 6.95
CA VAL A 322 10.67 -1.98 6.15
C VAL A 322 10.50 -3.14 5.18
N GLU A 323 11.13 -3.05 4.01
CA GLU A 323 11.07 -4.12 3.00
C GLU A 323 12.41 -4.88 2.94
N ALA A 324 12.33 -6.19 3.06
CA ALA A 324 13.45 -7.10 2.82
C ALA A 324 12.94 -8.35 2.11
N ALA A 325 13.71 -8.88 1.15
CA ALA A 325 13.36 -10.08 0.42
C ALA A 325 14.62 -10.85 -0.02
N SER A 326 14.50 -12.17 -0.12
CA SER A 326 15.57 -13.03 -0.63
C SER A 326 15.02 -14.28 -1.31
N PHE A 327 15.85 -14.93 -2.12
CA PHE A 327 15.52 -16.17 -2.85
C PHE A 327 16.79 -16.92 -3.26
N GLY A 328 16.67 -18.23 -3.44
CA GLY A 328 17.75 -19.09 -3.91
C GLY A 328 18.94 -19.16 -2.95
N ASP A 329 20.13 -19.32 -3.50
CA ASP A 329 21.40 -19.42 -2.79
C ASP A 329 21.89 -18.06 -2.29
N VAL A 330 21.28 -17.57 -1.22
CA VAL A 330 21.57 -16.28 -0.60
C VAL A 330 23.03 -16.13 -0.15
N ASN A 331 23.67 -17.22 0.26
CA ASN A 331 25.00 -17.20 0.87
C ASN A 331 26.09 -17.73 -0.07
N ALA A 332 25.79 -17.89 -1.36
CA ALA A 332 26.73 -18.41 -2.36
C ALA A 332 27.40 -19.73 -1.94
N VAL A 333 26.61 -20.65 -1.37
CA VAL A 333 27.07 -21.97 -0.92
C VAL A 333 27.38 -22.88 -2.11
N SER A 334 26.73 -22.65 -3.25
CA SER A 334 26.96 -23.38 -4.50
C SER A 334 28.43 -23.25 -4.92
N ALA A 335 29.03 -24.37 -5.31
CA ALA A 335 30.44 -24.41 -5.66
C ALA A 335 30.76 -23.44 -6.81
N GLY A 336 31.72 -22.53 -6.57
CA GLY A 336 32.14 -21.54 -7.57
C GLY A 336 31.20 -20.35 -7.75
N ALA A 337 30.15 -20.22 -6.94
CA ALA A 337 29.21 -19.12 -7.05
C ALA A 337 29.89 -17.74 -6.89
N LEU A 338 29.44 -16.77 -7.68
CA LEU A 338 29.92 -15.39 -7.69
C LEU A 338 28.88 -14.46 -7.08
N GLU A 339 29.33 -13.55 -6.23
CA GLU A 339 28.46 -12.55 -5.59
C GLU A 339 28.67 -11.16 -6.21
N VAL A 340 27.57 -10.50 -6.58
CA VAL A 340 27.57 -9.11 -7.05
C VAL A 340 26.64 -8.31 -6.15
N SER A 341 27.17 -7.30 -5.46
CA SER A 341 26.41 -6.52 -4.48
C SER A 341 26.54 -5.01 -4.68
N PHE A 342 25.49 -4.30 -4.29
CA PHE A 342 25.38 -2.84 -4.29
C PHE A 342 24.86 -2.38 -2.93
N VAL A 343 25.56 -1.42 -2.32
CA VAL A 343 25.27 -0.90 -0.98
C VAL A 343 25.10 0.61 -1.05
N ASP A 344 23.94 1.11 -0.65
CA ASP A 344 23.63 2.53 -0.56
C ASP A 344 23.23 2.89 0.88
N PRO A 345 24.18 3.33 1.71
CA PRO A 345 23.90 3.70 3.10
C PRO A 345 23.10 5.00 3.22
N ILE A 346 23.09 5.86 2.19
CA ILE A 346 22.40 7.15 2.21
C ILE A 346 20.89 6.93 2.10
N HIS A 347 20.47 6.06 1.19
CA HIS A 347 19.06 5.72 0.97
C HIS A 347 18.62 4.45 1.71
N ARG A 348 19.48 3.88 2.56
CA ARG A 348 19.25 2.64 3.31
C ARG A 348 18.90 1.43 2.42
N ARG A 349 19.67 1.20 1.35
CA ARG A 349 19.43 0.10 0.40
C ARG A 349 20.59 -0.87 0.31
N TYR A 350 20.27 -2.15 0.16
CA TYR A 350 21.20 -3.22 -0.12
C TYR A 350 20.61 -4.14 -1.19
N ARG A 351 21.38 -4.46 -2.22
CA ARG A 351 20.99 -5.36 -3.31
C ARG A 351 22.14 -6.32 -3.60
N LYS A 352 21.87 -7.61 -3.73
CA LYS A 352 22.84 -8.64 -4.10
C LYS A 352 22.23 -9.68 -5.02
N LEU A 353 23.01 -10.13 -6.00
CA LEU A 353 22.76 -11.31 -6.81
C LEU A 353 23.87 -12.34 -6.58
N VAL A 354 23.50 -13.61 -6.63
CA VAL A 354 24.41 -14.75 -6.62
C VAL A 354 24.28 -15.47 -7.95
N LEU A 355 25.42 -15.67 -8.62
CA LEU A 355 25.52 -16.17 -9.98
C LEU A 355 26.37 -17.44 -10.03
N SER A 356 26.27 -18.23 -11.10
CA SER A 356 27.23 -19.31 -11.40
C SER A 356 28.66 -18.78 -11.60
N ASP A 357 29.63 -19.69 -11.64
CA ASP A 357 31.06 -19.41 -11.81
C ASP A 357 31.40 -18.68 -13.12
N ASP A 358 30.56 -18.82 -14.15
CA ASP A 358 30.63 -18.11 -15.42
C ASP A 358 29.85 -16.78 -15.44
N ALA A 359 29.26 -16.37 -14.31
CA ALA A 359 28.41 -15.19 -14.14
C ALA A 359 27.13 -15.17 -15.01
N THR A 360 26.69 -16.30 -15.56
CA THR A 360 25.53 -16.33 -16.47
C THR A 360 24.22 -16.67 -15.77
N THR A 361 24.21 -17.67 -14.89
CA THR A 361 23.00 -18.26 -14.31
C THR A 361 22.72 -17.65 -12.95
N LEU A 362 21.50 -17.17 -12.72
CA LEU A 362 21.05 -16.61 -11.45
C LEU A 362 20.78 -17.74 -10.44
N LEU A 363 21.56 -17.78 -9.37
CA LEU A 363 21.47 -18.76 -8.29
C LEU A 363 20.76 -18.23 -7.05
N GLY A 364 20.66 -16.91 -6.88
CA GLY A 364 19.96 -16.31 -5.74
C GLY A 364 20.06 -14.80 -5.68
N GLY A 365 19.46 -14.20 -4.65
CA GLY A 365 19.56 -12.76 -4.42
C GLY A 365 19.01 -12.29 -3.08
N VAL A 366 19.44 -11.09 -2.69
CA VAL A 366 19.09 -10.42 -1.43
C VAL A 366 18.79 -8.95 -1.69
N PHE A 367 17.67 -8.46 -1.16
CA PHE A 367 17.21 -7.09 -1.32
C PHE A 367 16.71 -6.54 0.01
N VAL A 368 17.20 -5.39 0.44
CA VAL A 368 16.81 -4.72 1.70
C VAL A 368 16.68 -3.22 1.46
N GLY A 369 15.60 -2.62 1.97
CA GLY A 369 15.26 -1.21 1.80
C GLY A 369 14.66 -0.85 0.44
N ASP A 370 14.90 -1.67 -0.57
CA ASP A 370 14.29 -1.61 -1.89
C ASP A 370 14.29 -3.00 -2.51
N ILE A 371 13.10 -3.52 -2.78
CA ILE A 371 12.88 -4.86 -3.31
C ILE A 371 12.22 -4.84 -4.70
N GLU A 372 12.22 -3.72 -5.42
CA GLU A 372 11.52 -3.58 -6.72
C GLU A 372 11.95 -4.63 -7.75
N LEU A 373 13.21 -5.08 -7.68
CA LEU A 373 13.77 -6.09 -8.59
C LEU A 373 13.38 -7.52 -8.22
N TYR A 374 12.99 -7.77 -6.96
CA TYR A 374 12.68 -9.12 -6.46
C TYR A 374 11.61 -9.84 -7.29
N PRO A 375 10.46 -9.23 -7.65
CA PRO A 375 9.43 -9.89 -8.45
C PRO A 375 9.89 -10.26 -9.87
N ALA A 376 10.82 -9.50 -10.44
CA ALA A 376 11.34 -9.74 -11.79
C ALA A 376 12.44 -10.81 -11.83
N LEU A 377 13.29 -10.86 -10.80
CA LEU A 377 14.46 -11.73 -10.76
C LEU A 377 14.18 -13.10 -10.16
N ARG A 378 13.29 -13.20 -9.16
CA ARG A 378 12.97 -14.48 -8.52
C ARG A 378 12.54 -15.57 -9.53
N PRO A 379 11.73 -15.30 -10.57
CA PRO A 379 11.36 -16.30 -11.57
C PRO A 379 12.52 -16.79 -12.45
N LEU A 380 13.64 -16.05 -12.49
CA LEU A 380 14.84 -16.42 -13.25
C LEU A 380 15.79 -17.33 -12.45
N LEU A 381 15.41 -17.77 -11.25
CA LEU A 381 16.22 -18.66 -10.44
C LEU A 381 16.54 -19.97 -11.20
N GLY A 382 17.83 -20.32 -11.27
CA GLY A 382 18.35 -21.44 -12.04
C GLY A 382 18.43 -21.19 -13.56
N ARG A 383 18.23 -19.95 -14.02
CA ARG A 383 18.24 -19.57 -15.45
C ARG A 383 19.26 -18.46 -15.73
N PRO A 384 19.63 -18.25 -17.02
CA PRO A 384 20.48 -17.12 -17.39
C PRO A 384 19.86 -15.77 -16.99
N LEU A 385 20.64 -14.89 -16.36
CA LEU A 385 20.21 -13.53 -16.01
C LEU A 385 19.94 -12.68 -17.25
N GLY A 386 20.69 -12.90 -18.33
CA GLY A 386 20.51 -12.21 -19.61
C GLY A 386 20.99 -10.76 -19.66
N ALA A 387 21.63 -10.27 -18.59
CA ALA A 387 22.18 -8.92 -18.47
C ALA A 387 23.42 -8.91 -17.56
N ASP A 388 24.18 -7.82 -17.58
CA ASP A 388 25.27 -7.60 -16.62
C ASP A 388 24.68 -7.50 -15.19
N PRO A 389 25.04 -8.42 -14.26
CA PRO A 389 24.54 -8.38 -12.89
C PRO A 389 24.77 -7.05 -12.17
N ALA A 390 25.89 -6.35 -12.46
CA ALA A 390 26.21 -5.07 -11.84
C ALA A 390 25.27 -3.95 -12.33
N ALA A 391 24.92 -3.96 -13.62
CA ALA A 391 23.96 -3.02 -14.19
C ALA A 391 22.55 -3.25 -13.62
N VAL A 392 22.13 -4.51 -13.49
CA VAL A 392 20.79 -4.87 -12.99
C VAL A 392 20.54 -4.32 -11.59
N ILE A 393 21.54 -4.31 -10.71
CA ILE A 393 21.38 -3.85 -9.31
C ILE A 393 21.70 -2.36 -9.10
N ALA A 394 22.22 -1.65 -10.10
CA ALA A 394 22.59 -0.24 -9.98
C ALA A 394 21.36 0.70 -9.94
N PRO A 395 21.48 1.94 -9.40
CA PRO A 395 20.38 2.90 -9.31
C PRO A 395 19.85 3.42 -10.67
N ASP A 396 20.74 3.51 -11.67
CA ASP A 396 20.47 4.02 -13.02
C ASP A 396 20.73 2.97 -14.13
N GLY A 397 20.81 1.68 -13.76
CA GLY A 397 21.09 0.63 -14.72
C GLY A 397 19.97 0.50 -15.76
N GLU A 398 20.34 0.17 -17.00
CA GLU A 398 19.39 -0.38 -17.97
C GLU A 398 18.75 -1.60 -17.32
N GLY A 399 17.50 -1.47 -16.87
CA GLY A 399 16.75 -2.60 -16.31
C GLY A 399 16.78 -3.79 -17.28
N LEU A 400 16.51 -5.00 -16.76
CA LEU A 400 16.41 -6.22 -17.57
C LEU A 400 15.72 -5.92 -18.91
N ALA A 401 16.43 -6.15 -20.02
CA ALA A 401 15.82 -6.13 -21.34
C ALA A 401 14.56 -7.01 -21.28
N GLU A 402 13.43 -6.55 -21.81
CA GLU A 402 12.13 -7.26 -21.73
C GLU A 402 12.28 -8.70 -22.22
N THR A 403 12.54 -9.61 -21.28
CA THR A 403 12.66 -11.04 -21.54
C THR A 403 11.34 -11.64 -21.14
N GLU A 404 10.71 -12.30 -22.10
CA GLU A 404 9.40 -12.86 -21.91
C GLU A 404 9.41 -13.98 -20.86
N LEU A 405 8.46 -13.95 -19.92
CA LEU A 405 8.36 -14.97 -18.88
C LEU A 405 8.01 -16.34 -19.51
N PRO A 406 8.73 -17.42 -19.19
CA PRO A 406 8.39 -18.77 -19.63
C PRO A 406 7.14 -19.28 -18.91
N ASP A 407 6.41 -20.23 -19.50
CA ASP A 407 5.10 -20.68 -19.01
C ASP A 407 5.19 -21.27 -17.59
N GLU A 408 6.23 -22.03 -17.29
CA GLU A 408 6.44 -22.63 -15.98
C GLU A 408 6.89 -21.63 -14.88
N ALA A 409 7.08 -20.35 -15.21
CA ALA A 409 7.48 -19.34 -14.24
C ALA A 409 6.35 -19.03 -13.25
N VAL A 410 6.55 -19.28 -11.95
CA VAL A 410 5.56 -18.98 -10.92
C VAL A 410 5.38 -17.47 -10.76
N VAL A 411 4.22 -16.95 -11.17
CA VAL A 411 3.86 -15.52 -11.10
C VAL A 411 3.18 -15.19 -9.77
N CYS A 412 2.32 -16.06 -9.26
CA CYS A 412 1.68 -15.91 -7.95
C CYS A 412 2.17 -16.99 -6.98
N SER A 413 3.10 -16.66 -6.09
CA SER A 413 3.60 -17.61 -5.09
C SER A 413 2.52 -18.04 -4.09
N CYS A 414 1.65 -17.13 -3.66
CA CYS A 414 0.66 -17.39 -2.61
C CYS A 414 -0.36 -18.49 -3.00
N ASN A 415 -0.68 -18.61 -4.29
CA ASN A 415 -1.58 -19.64 -4.83
C ASN A 415 -0.90 -20.58 -5.84
N ASN A 416 0.43 -20.56 -5.91
CA ASN A 416 1.26 -21.32 -6.84
C ASN A 416 0.78 -21.29 -8.32
N VAL A 417 0.51 -20.09 -8.84
CA VAL A 417 0.04 -19.91 -10.23
C VAL A 417 1.20 -19.52 -11.12
N ASP A 418 1.48 -20.31 -12.15
CA ASP A 418 2.50 -20.05 -13.16
C ASP A 418 1.99 -19.16 -14.31
N ALA A 419 2.93 -18.61 -15.09
CA ALA A 419 2.64 -17.70 -16.18
C ALA A 419 1.79 -18.40 -17.26
N GLY A 420 2.04 -19.68 -17.54
CA GLY A 420 1.30 -20.50 -18.48
C GLY A 420 -0.17 -20.62 -18.08
N THR A 421 -0.47 -20.84 -16.81
CA THR A 421 -1.84 -20.86 -16.27
C THR A 421 -2.54 -19.51 -16.48
N VAL A 422 -1.81 -18.40 -16.31
CA VAL A 422 -2.34 -17.05 -16.58
C VAL A 422 -2.56 -16.85 -18.07
N ARG A 423 -1.65 -17.33 -18.93
CA ARG A 423 -1.80 -17.27 -20.39
C ARG A 423 -2.99 -18.12 -20.85
N SER A 424 -3.11 -19.37 -20.40
CA SER A 424 -4.26 -20.25 -20.65
C SER A 424 -5.56 -19.65 -20.12
N ALA A 425 -5.56 -18.94 -18.99
CA ALA A 425 -6.74 -18.19 -18.54
C ALA A 425 -7.20 -17.17 -19.60
N VAL A 426 -6.27 -16.52 -20.28
CA VAL A 426 -6.56 -15.55 -21.35
C VAL A 426 -6.93 -16.23 -22.66
N THR A 427 -6.17 -17.24 -23.08
CA THR A 427 -6.28 -17.88 -24.40
C THR A 427 -7.35 -18.97 -24.45
N GLU A 428 -7.41 -19.85 -23.45
CA GLU A 428 -8.32 -21.01 -23.38
C GLU A 428 -9.62 -20.69 -22.64
N HIS A 429 -9.53 -19.92 -21.56
CA HIS A 429 -10.70 -19.54 -20.74
C HIS A 429 -11.28 -18.15 -21.06
N GLY A 430 -10.65 -17.43 -22.00
CA GLY A 430 -11.17 -16.17 -22.53
C GLY A 430 -11.21 -15.01 -21.53
N CYS A 431 -10.40 -15.05 -20.47
CA CYS A 431 -10.30 -13.98 -19.48
C CYS A 431 -9.75 -12.71 -20.13
N ARG A 432 -10.45 -11.58 -19.93
CA ARG A 432 -10.12 -10.28 -20.53
C ARG A 432 -9.80 -9.19 -19.52
N THR A 433 -10.00 -9.46 -18.24
CA THR A 433 -9.77 -8.50 -17.15
C THR A 433 -9.00 -9.17 -16.02
N ILE A 434 -8.33 -8.36 -15.19
CA ILE A 434 -7.64 -8.88 -14.00
C ILE A 434 -8.62 -9.50 -13.00
N GLY A 435 -9.85 -9.01 -12.91
CA GLY A 435 -10.90 -9.64 -12.10
C GLY A 435 -11.19 -11.06 -12.56
N GLN A 436 -11.38 -11.26 -13.87
CA GLN A 436 -11.60 -12.59 -14.45
C GLN A 436 -10.39 -13.51 -14.31
N VAL A 437 -9.17 -12.99 -14.49
CA VAL A 437 -7.94 -13.77 -14.25
C VAL A 437 -7.84 -14.19 -12.79
N LYS A 438 -8.18 -13.30 -11.83
CA LYS A 438 -8.23 -13.61 -10.40
C LYS A 438 -9.26 -14.69 -10.07
N GLU A 439 -10.45 -14.59 -10.63
CA GLU A 439 -11.52 -15.60 -10.45
C GLU A 439 -11.13 -16.95 -11.07
N CYS A 440 -10.58 -16.94 -12.28
CA CYS A 440 -10.25 -18.14 -13.03
C CYS A 440 -9.02 -18.88 -12.47
N THR A 441 -7.99 -18.14 -12.05
CA THR A 441 -6.69 -18.73 -11.65
C THR A 441 -6.44 -18.69 -10.15
N THR A 442 -7.24 -17.94 -9.40
CA THR A 442 -6.98 -17.53 -8.00
C THR A 442 -5.73 -16.66 -7.81
N ALA A 443 -4.95 -16.34 -8.85
CA ALA A 443 -3.73 -15.55 -8.72
C ALA A 443 -4.03 -14.13 -8.20
N GLY A 444 -3.29 -13.66 -7.17
CA GLY A 444 -3.44 -12.29 -6.65
C GLY A 444 -4.64 -12.06 -5.72
N THR A 445 -5.26 -13.14 -5.22
CA THR A 445 -6.37 -13.10 -4.25
C THR A 445 -5.92 -13.17 -2.79
N VAL A 446 -4.73 -13.72 -2.50
CA VAL A 446 -4.23 -13.87 -1.12
C VAL A 446 -3.41 -12.66 -0.68
N CYS A 447 -2.29 -12.39 -1.37
CA CYS A 447 -1.32 -11.37 -0.93
C CYS A 447 -1.17 -10.19 -1.91
N GLY A 448 -1.86 -10.23 -3.07
CA GLY A 448 -1.88 -9.16 -4.07
C GLY A 448 -0.57 -8.83 -4.80
N SER A 449 0.58 -9.35 -4.38
CA SER A 449 1.92 -8.93 -4.87
C SER A 449 2.17 -9.18 -6.36
N CYS A 450 1.49 -10.18 -6.94
CA CYS A 450 1.64 -10.55 -8.34
C CYS A 450 0.74 -9.76 -9.29
N VAL A 451 -0.21 -8.95 -8.79
CA VAL A 451 -1.21 -8.25 -9.62
C VAL A 451 -0.58 -7.38 -10.73
N PRO A 452 0.53 -6.65 -10.52
CA PRO A 452 1.20 -5.93 -11.60
C PRO A 452 1.73 -6.86 -12.70
N ALA A 453 2.35 -7.99 -12.33
CA ALA A 453 2.86 -8.99 -13.29
C ALA A 453 1.71 -9.70 -14.04
N LEU A 454 0.61 -10.03 -13.35
CA LEU A 454 -0.60 -10.56 -13.96
C LEU A 454 -1.19 -9.59 -14.99
N THR A 455 -1.17 -8.29 -14.70
CA THR A 455 -1.68 -7.24 -15.60
C THR A 455 -0.83 -7.17 -16.87
N LYS A 456 0.49 -7.24 -16.74
CA LYS A 456 1.39 -7.27 -17.90
C LYS A 456 1.18 -8.53 -18.77
N LEU A 457 1.11 -9.72 -18.16
CA LEU A 457 0.87 -10.98 -18.88
C LEU A 457 -0.49 -11.00 -19.58
N LEU A 458 -1.55 -10.57 -18.88
CA LEU A 458 -2.88 -10.43 -19.46
C LEU A 458 -2.87 -9.54 -20.71
N ASN A 459 -2.27 -8.35 -20.61
CA ASN A 459 -2.23 -7.39 -21.70
C ASN A 459 -1.37 -7.90 -22.89
N ALA A 460 -0.27 -8.59 -22.60
CA ALA A 460 0.59 -9.19 -23.62
C ALA A 460 -0.13 -10.29 -24.41
N GLU A 461 -0.81 -11.21 -23.73
CA GLU A 461 -1.54 -12.31 -24.38
C GLU A 461 -2.79 -11.84 -25.12
N LEU A 462 -3.54 -10.89 -24.58
CA LEU A 462 -4.66 -10.28 -25.29
C LEU A 462 -4.16 -9.65 -26.61
N SER A 463 -3.06 -8.89 -26.55
CA SER A 463 -2.44 -8.29 -27.75
C SER A 463 -2.03 -9.35 -28.78
N ARG A 464 -1.44 -10.47 -28.35
CA ARG A 464 -1.03 -11.59 -29.23
C ARG A 464 -2.18 -12.33 -29.87
N ALA A 465 -3.28 -12.53 -29.13
CA ALA A 465 -4.47 -13.17 -29.63
C ALA A 465 -5.22 -12.30 -30.67
N GLY A 466 -4.67 -11.14 -31.06
CA GLY A 466 -5.35 -10.16 -31.89
C GLY A 466 -6.59 -9.58 -31.20
N VAL A 467 -6.76 -9.84 -29.91
CA VAL A 467 -7.83 -9.28 -29.09
C VAL A 467 -7.34 -7.90 -28.70
N THR A 468 -7.92 -6.87 -29.30
CA THR A 468 -7.66 -5.49 -28.90
C THR A 468 -7.81 -5.41 -27.38
N VAL A 469 -6.71 -5.13 -26.67
CA VAL A 469 -6.75 -4.89 -25.22
C VAL A 469 -7.81 -3.84 -25.02
N SER A 470 -8.88 -4.22 -24.33
CA SER A 470 -10.05 -3.38 -24.21
C SER A 470 -9.64 -2.05 -23.60
N ASP A 471 -9.78 -0.97 -24.37
CA ASP A 471 -9.59 0.39 -23.89
C ASP A 471 -10.80 0.84 -23.04
N ALA A 472 -11.82 -0.01 -22.89
CA ALA A 472 -13.01 0.26 -22.10
C ALA A 472 -12.69 0.82 -20.72
N LEU A 473 -13.36 1.91 -20.37
CA LEU A 473 -13.22 2.58 -19.08
C LEU A 473 -13.60 1.65 -17.91
N CYS A 474 -14.69 0.88 -18.08
CA CYS A 474 -15.15 -0.15 -17.14
C CYS A 474 -16.27 -0.97 -17.79
N GLU A 475 -16.85 -1.93 -17.05
CA GLU A 475 -18.02 -2.73 -17.49
C GLU A 475 -19.23 -1.90 -17.97
N HIS A 476 -19.36 -0.65 -17.51
CA HIS A 476 -20.46 0.24 -17.89
C HIS A 476 -20.22 0.97 -19.21
N PHE A 477 -18.97 1.15 -19.64
CA PHE A 477 -18.59 1.96 -20.81
C PHE A 477 -17.52 1.22 -21.60
N ALA A 478 -17.90 0.67 -22.75
CA ALA A 478 -17.05 -0.18 -23.60
C ALA A 478 -15.96 0.58 -24.40
N MET A 479 -15.67 1.81 -24.02
CA MET A 479 -14.74 2.71 -24.70
C MET A 479 -13.83 3.41 -23.70
N SER A 480 -12.68 3.89 -24.15
CA SER A 480 -11.74 4.68 -23.35
C SER A 480 -12.32 5.98 -22.82
N ARG A 481 -11.69 6.50 -21.75
CA ARG A 481 -11.96 7.85 -21.23
C ARG A 481 -11.86 8.90 -22.33
N ALA A 482 -10.84 8.84 -23.18
CA ALA A 482 -10.63 9.80 -24.26
C ALA A 482 -11.78 9.78 -25.28
N THR A 483 -12.24 8.58 -25.65
CA THR A 483 -13.40 8.41 -26.53
C THR A 483 -14.68 8.94 -25.86
N LEU A 484 -14.91 8.60 -24.59
CA LEU A 484 -16.05 9.08 -23.83
C LEU A 484 -16.06 10.61 -23.70
N TYR A 485 -14.92 11.24 -23.40
CA TYR A 485 -14.78 12.70 -23.33
C TYR A 485 -15.26 13.36 -24.63
N ARG A 486 -14.80 12.85 -25.76
CA ARG A 486 -15.15 13.36 -27.09
C ARG A 486 -16.65 13.25 -27.36
N LEU A 487 -17.25 12.10 -27.08
CA LEU A 487 -18.69 11.86 -27.27
C LEU A 487 -19.54 12.79 -26.40
N VAL A 488 -19.21 12.92 -25.11
CA VAL A 488 -19.90 13.84 -24.19
C VAL A 488 -19.82 15.29 -24.68
N ARG A 489 -18.66 15.71 -25.21
CA ARG A 489 -18.47 17.06 -25.76
C ARG A 489 -19.30 17.27 -27.03
N GLU A 490 -19.18 16.38 -28.01
CA GLU A 490 -19.79 16.51 -29.34
C GLU A 490 -21.31 16.45 -29.30
N GLU A 491 -21.88 15.58 -28.47
CA GLU A 491 -23.33 15.45 -28.31
C GLU A 491 -23.91 16.44 -27.29
N GLY A 492 -23.05 17.18 -26.59
CA GLY A 492 -23.49 18.20 -25.64
C GLY A 492 -24.16 17.66 -24.39
N LEU A 493 -23.86 16.41 -24.00
CA LEU A 493 -24.44 15.75 -22.82
C LEU A 493 -24.05 16.50 -21.54
N ARG A 494 -24.98 16.63 -20.58
CA ARG A 494 -24.82 17.46 -19.38
C ARG A 494 -24.94 16.69 -18.07
N THR A 495 -25.54 15.51 -18.11
CA THR A 495 -25.81 14.67 -16.94
C THR A 495 -25.22 13.28 -17.14
N PHE A 496 -24.72 12.66 -16.08
CA PHE A 496 -24.39 11.25 -15.99
C PHE A 496 -25.54 10.36 -16.46
N THR A 497 -26.79 10.70 -16.14
CA THR A 497 -27.95 9.97 -16.66
C THR A 497 -27.99 10.00 -18.20
N GLU A 498 -27.80 11.16 -18.83
CA GLU A 498 -27.70 11.26 -20.29
C GLU A 498 -26.48 10.50 -20.85
N VAL A 499 -25.33 10.60 -20.19
CA VAL A 499 -24.10 9.91 -20.62
C VAL A 499 -24.25 8.40 -20.57
N VAL A 500 -24.83 7.85 -19.50
CA VAL A 500 -25.11 6.41 -19.41
C VAL A 500 -26.18 6.00 -20.42
N ALA A 501 -27.25 6.77 -20.58
CA ALA A 501 -28.31 6.45 -21.53
C ALA A 501 -27.82 6.42 -22.99
N ALA A 502 -26.88 7.30 -23.34
CA ALA A 502 -26.34 7.39 -24.69
C ALA A 502 -25.20 6.37 -24.95
N HIS A 503 -24.27 6.21 -24.00
CA HIS A 503 -22.98 5.54 -24.26
C HIS A 503 -22.62 4.44 -23.25
N GLY A 504 -23.49 4.13 -22.30
CA GLY A 504 -23.20 3.15 -21.25
C GLY A 504 -24.38 2.25 -20.88
N THR A 505 -24.23 1.52 -19.78
CA THR A 505 -25.26 0.66 -19.21
C THR A 505 -25.25 0.73 -17.68
N GLY A 506 -26.30 0.22 -17.04
CA GLY A 506 -26.35 0.08 -15.57
C GLY A 506 -26.47 1.41 -14.80
N ARG A 507 -25.97 1.42 -13.55
CA ARG A 507 -26.01 2.58 -12.65
C ARG A 507 -24.63 3.22 -12.41
N GLY A 508 -23.60 2.71 -13.08
CA GLY A 508 -22.21 3.12 -12.90
C GLY A 508 -21.53 2.61 -11.62
N CYS A 509 -20.21 2.52 -11.64
CA CYS A 509 -19.36 2.09 -10.52
C CYS A 509 -18.44 3.20 -10.00
N ALA A 510 -17.59 2.86 -9.03
CA ALA A 510 -16.56 3.73 -8.46
C ALA A 510 -15.50 4.22 -9.48
N VAL A 511 -15.44 3.64 -10.68
CA VAL A 511 -14.53 4.07 -11.76
C VAL A 511 -15.19 5.12 -12.64
N CYS A 512 -16.35 4.81 -13.23
CA CYS A 512 -16.94 5.69 -14.24
C CYS A 512 -17.66 6.91 -13.64
N ARG A 513 -18.23 6.82 -12.43
CA ARG A 513 -18.91 7.97 -11.79
C ARG A 513 -17.97 9.18 -11.60
N PRO A 514 -16.83 9.06 -10.91
CA PRO A 514 -15.91 10.18 -10.76
C PRO A 514 -15.25 10.58 -12.10
N THR A 515 -15.05 9.62 -13.01
CA THR A 515 -14.50 9.93 -14.35
C THR A 515 -15.46 10.81 -15.15
N VAL A 516 -16.75 10.47 -15.21
CA VAL A 516 -17.76 11.27 -15.90
C VAL A 516 -17.98 12.60 -15.19
N ALA A 517 -17.98 12.63 -13.85
CA ALA A 517 -18.01 13.87 -13.08
C ALA A 517 -16.86 14.82 -13.46
N SER A 518 -15.64 14.29 -13.58
CA SER A 518 -14.48 15.05 -14.05
C SER A 518 -14.68 15.56 -15.47
N ILE A 519 -15.18 14.73 -16.40
CA ILE A 519 -15.45 15.14 -17.81
C ILE A 519 -16.48 16.27 -17.85
N LEU A 520 -17.61 16.11 -17.16
CA LEU A 520 -18.68 17.10 -17.11
C LEU A 520 -18.22 18.42 -16.49
N SER A 521 -17.39 18.36 -15.44
CA SER A 521 -16.85 19.55 -14.79
C SER A 521 -15.80 20.26 -15.65
N THR A 522 -14.94 19.51 -16.37
CA THR A 522 -14.03 20.08 -17.38
C THR A 522 -14.81 20.80 -18.48
N LEU A 523 -15.90 20.20 -18.96
CA LEU A 523 -16.80 20.76 -19.98
C LEU A 523 -17.80 21.80 -19.40
N ARG A 524 -17.62 22.20 -18.12
CA ARG A 524 -18.41 23.21 -17.41
C ARG A 524 -19.93 22.97 -17.49
N ARG A 525 -20.36 21.73 -17.35
CA ARG A 525 -21.78 21.32 -17.39
C ARG A 525 -22.49 21.51 -16.05
N GLY A 526 -22.30 22.63 -15.36
CA GLY A 526 -22.91 22.92 -14.05
C GLY A 526 -21.93 22.87 -12.88
N HIS A 527 -22.43 23.15 -11.68
CA HIS A 527 -21.62 23.18 -10.47
C HIS A 527 -21.40 21.76 -9.90
N VAL A 528 -20.24 21.48 -9.30
CA VAL A 528 -19.89 20.13 -8.78
C VAL A 528 -20.88 19.59 -7.74
N LEU A 529 -21.59 20.47 -7.06
CA LEU A 529 -22.65 20.15 -6.08
C LEU A 529 -24.08 20.23 -6.64
N GLU A 530 -24.28 20.44 -7.93
CA GLU A 530 -25.58 20.60 -8.56
C GLU A 530 -26.19 19.26 -8.99
N GLY A 531 -27.49 19.09 -8.71
CA GLY A 531 -28.26 17.92 -9.14
C GLY A 531 -27.57 16.59 -8.84
N GLU A 532 -27.51 15.73 -9.85
CA GLU A 532 -26.85 14.42 -9.77
C GLU A 532 -25.31 14.49 -9.68
N GLN A 533 -24.66 15.59 -10.11
CA GLN A 533 -23.19 15.69 -10.06
C GLN A 533 -22.64 15.57 -8.64
N ALA A 534 -23.39 16.08 -7.66
CA ALA A 534 -23.01 15.99 -6.26
C ALA A 534 -22.78 14.55 -5.79
N ALA A 535 -23.57 13.60 -6.30
CA ALA A 535 -23.50 12.19 -5.93
C ALA A 535 -22.42 11.41 -6.70
N LEU A 536 -21.78 12.04 -7.70
CA LEU A 536 -20.72 11.45 -8.50
C LEU A 536 -19.32 11.82 -7.98
N GLN A 537 -19.22 12.89 -7.19
CA GLN A 537 -17.95 13.39 -6.67
C GLN A 537 -17.33 12.39 -5.69
N ASP A 538 -16.01 12.40 -5.63
CA ASP A 538 -15.28 11.76 -4.52
C ASP A 538 -15.47 12.55 -3.22
N THR A 539 -15.03 11.99 -2.09
CA THR A 539 -15.23 12.59 -0.76
C THR A 539 -14.73 14.04 -0.67
N ASN A 540 -13.65 14.39 -1.37
CA ASN A 540 -13.05 15.72 -1.26
C ASN A 540 -13.77 16.75 -2.12
N ASP A 541 -14.13 16.40 -3.35
CA ASP A 541 -14.92 17.27 -4.23
C ASP A 541 -16.37 17.41 -3.74
N HIS A 542 -16.93 16.40 -3.05
CA HIS A 542 -18.27 16.43 -2.46
C HIS A 542 -18.44 17.51 -1.37
N VAL A 543 -17.36 17.82 -0.64
CA VAL A 543 -17.34 18.84 0.41
C VAL A 543 -16.40 20.01 0.09
N MET A 544 -15.85 20.05 -1.12
CA MET A 544 -14.92 21.07 -1.60
C MET A 544 -13.79 21.40 -0.59
N ALA A 545 -13.28 20.38 0.10
CA ALA A 545 -12.21 20.45 1.10
C ALA A 545 -11.51 19.09 1.22
N ASN A 546 -10.21 19.05 1.58
CA ASN A 546 -9.56 17.74 1.78
C ASN A 546 -9.87 17.20 3.16
N LEU A 547 -10.33 15.96 3.22
CA LEU A 547 -10.47 15.17 4.43
C LEU A 547 -9.10 14.88 5.07
N GLN A 548 -9.05 14.94 6.41
CA GLN A 548 -7.88 14.67 7.25
C GLN A 548 -8.06 13.36 8.00
N LYS A 549 -6.96 12.85 8.58
CA LYS A 549 -6.93 11.55 9.27
C LYS A 549 -7.99 11.41 10.38
N ASN A 550 -8.31 12.49 11.07
CA ASN A 550 -9.27 12.53 12.17
C ASN A 550 -10.69 12.96 11.72
N GLY A 551 -10.99 12.93 10.41
CA GLY A 551 -12.30 13.31 9.89
C GLY A 551 -12.52 14.83 9.71
N THR A 552 -11.57 15.68 10.09
CA THR A 552 -11.65 17.13 9.85
C THR A 552 -11.20 17.50 8.42
N TYR A 553 -11.23 18.79 8.08
CA TYR A 553 -10.99 19.30 6.73
C TYR A 553 -9.92 20.39 6.70
N SER A 554 -9.25 20.50 5.55
CA SER A 554 -8.31 21.59 5.26
C SER A 554 -8.94 22.71 4.43
N VAL A 555 -8.54 23.95 4.72
CA VAL A 555 -8.91 25.15 3.98
C VAL A 555 -7.66 25.79 3.41
N ILE A 556 -7.57 25.85 2.09
CA ILE A 556 -6.39 26.32 1.37
C ILE A 556 -6.84 27.31 0.30
N PRO A 557 -6.84 28.62 0.58
CA PRO A 557 -7.20 29.63 -0.39
C PRO A 557 -6.16 29.74 -1.50
N ARG A 558 -6.58 30.27 -2.65
CA ARG A 558 -5.70 30.58 -3.76
C ARG A 558 -4.83 31.80 -3.41
N MET A 559 -3.54 31.72 -3.74
CA MET A 559 -2.57 32.81 -3.62
C MET A 559 -1.75 32.82 -4.91
N PRO A 560 -2.22 33.51 -5.97
CA PRO A 560 -1.56 33.53 -7.27
C PRO A 560 -0.08 33.92 -7.15
N GLY A 561 0.82 33.07 -7.64
CA GLY A 561 2.27 33.31 -7.55
C GLY A 561 2.81 33.35 -6.11
N GLY A 562 2.02 32.93 -5.12
CA GLY A 562 2.33 33.05 -3.70
C GLY A 562 2.20 34.46 -3.13
N GLU A 563 1.54 35.38 -3.84
CA GLU A 563 1.30 36.74 -3.35
C GLU A 563 0.08 36.80 -2.43
N VAL A 564 0.23 37.55 -1.33
CA VAL A 564 -0.84 37.79 -0.36
C VAL A 564 -0.72 39.23 0.17
N ARG A 565 -1.83 39.96 0.23
CA ARG A 565 -1.86 41.30 0.81
C ARG A 565 -1.88 41.25 2.34
N ALA A 566 -1.44 42.34 2.98
CA ALA A 566 -1.41 42.42 4.45
C ALA A 566 -2.79 42.28 5.10
N ASP A 567 -3.84 42.85 4.50
CA ASP A 567 -5.22 42.76 4.99
C ASP A 567 -5.80 41.34 4.82
N GLN A 568 -5.48 40.66 3.71
CA GLN A 568 -5.82 39.25 3.50
C GLN A 568 -5.12 38.34 4.51
N LEU A 569 -3.82 38.57 4.75
CA LEU A 569 -3.04 37.80 5.71
C LEU A 569 -3.59 37.99 7.14
N LEU A 570 -4.00 39.21 7.49
CA LEU A 570 -4.62 39.52 8.77
C LEU A 570 -5.95 38.77 8.95
N GLU A 571 -6.82 38.78 7.94
CA GLU A 571 -8.09 38.05 8.02
C GLU A 571 -7.88 36.53 8.05
N PHE A 572 -6.94 36.00 7.26
CA PHE A 572 -6.53 34.60 7.33
C PHE A 572 -6.08 34.21 8.75
N ALA A 573 -5.24 35.04 9.37
CA ALA A 573 -4.78 34.82 10.74
C ALA A 573 -5.93 34.86 11.75
N LYS A 574 -6.86 35.82 11.63
CA LYS A 574 -8.06 35.88 12.48
C LYS A 574 -8.95 34.65 12.31
N VAL A 575 -9.17 34.19 11.09
CA VAL A 575 -9.95 32.97 10.83
C VAL A 575 -9.26 31.76 11.47
N ALA A 576 -7.95 31.60 11.28
CA ALA A 576 -7.22 30.53 11.94
C ALA A 576 -7.36 30.61 13.48
N ASP A 577 -7.33 31.82 14.03
CA ASP A 577 -7.49 32.07 15.47
C ASP A 577 -8.91 31.75 15.96
N ASP A 578 -9.95 32.28 15.31
CA ASP A 578 -11.34 32.14 15.74
C ASP A 578 -11.85 30.68 15.70
N PHE A 579 -11.20 29.83 14.89
CA PHE A 579 -11.52 28.42 14.72
C PHE A 579 -10.45 27.46 15.30
N GLY A 580 -9.35 27.98 15.86
CA GLY A 580 -8.27 27.17 16.45
C GLY A 580 -7.50 26.31 15.44
N LEU A 581 -7.41 26.72 14.18
CA LEU A 581 -6.89 25.89 13.09
C LEU A 581 -5.37 25.86 13.06
N TYR A 582 -4.79 24.69 12.77
CA TYR A 582 -3.35 24.55 12.50
C TYR A 582 -3.00 25.23 11.18
N VAL A 583 -1.93 26.04 11.16
CA VAL A 583 -1.48 26.83 10.02
C VAL A 583 -0.12 26.35 9.52
N ARG A 584 0.01 26.18 8.20
CA ARG A 584 1.27 25.81 7.55
C ARG A 584 1.47 26.47 6.19
N VAL A 585 2.71 26.89 5.93
CA VAL A 585 3.17 27.25 4.59
C VAL A 585 3.41 25.98 3.78
N THR A 586 2.79 25.87 2.62
CA THR A 586 2.88 24.71 1.74
C THR A 586 4.01 24.86 0.71
N GLY A 587 4.49 23.74 0.17
CA GLY A 587 5.50 23.74 -0.90
C GLY A 587 5.03 24.36 -2.23
N GLY A 588 3.75 24.73 -2.35
CA GLY A 588 3.19 25.47 -3.48
C GLY A 588 3.09 26.98 -3.25
N GLN A 589 3.82 27.53 -2.26
CA GLN A 589 3.78 28.95 -1.89
C GLN A 589 2.39 29.44 -1.46
N ARG A 590 1.67 28.63 -0.69
CA ARG A 590 0.35 29.00 -0.14
C ARG A 590 0.29 28.75 1.36
N LEU A 591 -0.60 29.45 2.04
CA LEU A 591 -0.99 29.14 3.42
C LEU A 591 -2.14 28.13 3.44
N ALA A 592 -2.10 27.21 4.39
CA ALA A 592 -3.12 26.20 4.60
C ALA A 592 -3.54 26.15 6.07
N MET A 593 -4.85 26.06 6.31
CA MET A 593 -5.47 25.81 7.61
C MET A 593 -5.96 24.36 7.69
N PHE A 594 -5.80 23.72 8.85
CA PHE A 594 -6.16 22.32 9.09
C PHE A 594 -6.96 22.18 10.39
N GLY A 595 -7.84 21.19 10.48
CA GLY A 595 -8.68 20.95 11.64
C GLY A 595 -10.09 21.53 11.57
N ALA A 596 -10.51 22.04 10.41
CA ALA A 596 -11.85 22.63 10.27
C ALA A 596 -12.92 21.53 10.23
N ARG A 597 -14.01 21.70 10.97
CA ARG A 597 -15.17 20.80 10.87
C ARG A 597 -16.01 21.11 9.63
N LEU A 598 -16.84 20.16 9.23
CA LEU A 598 -17.72 20.30 8.06
C LEU A 598 -18.65 21.53 8.16
N ASP A 599 -19.25 21.76 9.34
CA ASP A 599 -20.15 22.89 9.63
C ASP A 599 -19.45 24.26 9.59
N GLN A 600 -18.14 24.27 9.82
CA GLN A 600 -17.36 25.52 9.89
C GLN A 600 -16.95 26.02 8.50
N LEU A 601 -16.87 25.13 7.50
CA LEU A 601 -16.36 25.47 6.17
C LEU A 601 -17.11 26.67 5.54
N PRO A 602 -18.45 26.76 5.55
CA PRO A 602 -19.14 27.91 4.97
C PRO A 602 -18.81 29.25 5.63
N GLU A 603 -18.69 29.30 6.96
CA GLU A 603 -18.32 30.55 7.64
C GLU A 603 -16.87 30.94 7.38
N ILE A 604 -15.95 29.96 7.42
CA ILE A 604 -14.55 30.18 7.07
C ILE A 604 -14.44 30.77 5.66
N TRP A 605 -15.09 30.15 4.66
CA TRP A 605 -15.02 30.63 3.28
C TRP A 605 -15.74 31.96 3.07
N ARG A 606 -16.83 32.24 3.79
CA ARG A 606 -17.50 33.56 3.76
C ARG A 606 -16.55 34.68 4.16
N ARG A 607 -15.76 34.48 5.21
CA ARG A 607 -14.78 35.47 5.67
C ARG A 607 -13.60 35.62 4.72
N LEU A 608 -13.06 34.51 4.22
CA LEU A 608 -11.95 34.53 3.27
C LEU A 608 -12.34 35.20 1.94
N THR A 609 -13.52 34.88 1.40
CA THR A 609 -14.02 35.48 0.15
C THR A 609 -14.32 36.98 0.30
N ALA A 610 -14.75 37.44 1.48
CA ALA A 610 -14.97 38.86 1.75
C ALA A 610 -13.70 39.73 1.62
N VAL A 611 -12.50 39.16 1.82
CA VAL A 611 -11.20 39.84 1.60
C VAL A 611 -10.56 39.50 0.25
N GLY A 612 -11.29 38.79 -0.61
CA GLY A 612 -10.89 38.48 -1.98
C GLY A 612 -10.05 37.21 -2.14
N PHE A 613 -10.09 36.26 -1.19
CA PHE A 613 -9.59 34.91 -1.46
C PHE A 613 -10.59 34.12 -2.31
N GLU A 614 -10.07 33.22 -3.13
CA GLU A 614 -10.84 32.21 -3.87
C GLU A 614 -10.45 30.80 -3.43
N SER A 615 -11.23 29.80 -3.83
CA SER A 615 -10.85 28.40 -3.67
C SER A 615 -9.50 28.11 -4.34
N GLY A 616 -8.57 27.58 -3.55
CA GLY A 616 -7.31 27.04 -4.09
C GLY A 616 -7.49 25.72 -4.84
N HIS A 617 -8.72 25.16 -4.86
CA HIS A 617 -9.08 23.86 -5.41
C HIS A 617 -8.13 22.74 -4.95
N ALA A 618 -7.64 22.86 -3.71
CA ALA A 618 -6.72 21.90 -3.14
C ALA A 618 -7.39 20.56 -2.81
N TYR A 619 -8.70 20.43 -3.00
CA TYR A 619 -9.45 19.19 -2.80
C TYR A 619 -9.48 18.34 -4.06
N GLY A 620 -9.76 18.91 -5.23
CA GLY A 620 -9.97 18.09 -6.42
C GLY A 620 -8.78 17.93 -7.37
N LYS A 621 -9.03 17.22 -8.47
CA LYS A 621 -8.06 17.00 -9.56
C LYS A 621 -8.10 18.18 -10.53
N SER A 622 -7.35 19.22 -10.19
CA SER A 622 -7.29 20.49 -10.92
C SER A 622 -5.92 21.16 -10.79
N LEU A 623 -5.77 22.38 -11.32
CA LEU A 623 -4.60 23.22 -11.06
C LEU A 623 -4.45 23.48 -9.56
N ARG A 624 -3.36 22.95 -8.99
CA ARG A 624 -3.05 23.07 -7.56
C ARG A 624 -2.20 24.27 -7.19
N THR A 625 -1.30 24.73 -8.05
CA THR A 625 -0.38 25.86 -7.74
C THR A 625 0.44 26.20 -8.98
N VAL A 626 0.82 27.47 -9.09
CA VAL A 626 1.91 27.93 -9.94
C VAL A 626 3.02 28.48 -9.04
N LYS A 627 4.07 27.69 -8.81
CA LYS A 627 5.21 28.10 -7.99
C LYS A 627 6.09 29.06 -8.79
N THR A 628 6.62 30.11 -8.16
CA THR A 628 7.50 31.07 -8.83
C THR A 628 8.59 31.61 -7.92
N CYS A 629 9.65 32.16 -8.50
CA CYS A 629 10.57 33.02 -7.78
C CYS A 629 10.15 34.49 -7.93
N VAL A 630 10.79 35.38 -7.18
CA VAL A 630 10.50 36.83 -7.20
C VAL A 630 10.93 37.55 -8.49
N GLY A 631 11.40 36.80 -9.49
CA GLY A 631 11.72 37.28 -10.84
C GLY A 631 12.73 38.43 -10.88
N ARG A 632 12.76 39.14 -12.03
CA ARG A 632 13.54 40.38 -12.20
C ARG A 632 13.05 41.55 -11.34
N THR A 633 11.86 41.42 -10.76
CA THR A 633 11.22 42.43 -9.91
C THR A 633 12.03 42.66 -8.64
N TRP A 634 12.58 41.59 -8.04
CA TRP A 634 13.36 41.68 -6.81
C TRP A 634 14.71 40.96 -6.85
N CYS A 635 14.84 39.87 -7.62
CA CYS A 635 16.07 39.09 -7.64
C CYS A 635 17.09 39.71 -8.59
N ARG A 636 18.31 39.97 -8.11
CA ARG A 636 19.43 40.45 -8.93
C ARG A 636 19.81 39.56 -10.12
N PHE A 637 19.39 38.28 -10.10
CA PHE A 637 19.64 37.32 -11.18
C PHE A 637 18.41 37.10 -12.07
N GLY A 638 17.28 37.75 -11.77
CA GLY A 638 16.07 37.62 -12.56
C GLY A 638 16.25 38.22 -13.95
N VAL A 639 15.94 37.44 -14.97
CA VAL A 639 16.01 37.83 -16.38
C VAL A 639 14.65 38.36 -16.83
N GLN A 640 13.58 37.67 -16.47
CA GLN A 640 12.20 38.05 -16.76
C GLN A 640 11.33 38.12 -15.50
N ASP A 641 10.14 38.70 -15.63
CA ASP A 641 9.17 38.82 -14.55
C ASP A 641 8.38 37.52 -14.40
N SER A 642 8.98 36.57 -13.69
CA SER A 642 8.33 35.28 -13.41
C SER A 642 7.11 35.41 -12.53
N SER A 643 7.04 36.42 -11.67
CA SER A 643 5.92 36.62 -10.75
C SER A 643 4.66 37.00 -11.52
N ALA A 644 4.74 38.01 -12.40
CA ALA A 644 3.63 38.40 -13.26
C ALA A 644 3.17 37.25 -14.17
N MET A 645 4.11 36.51 -14.78
CA MET A 645 3.79 35.34 -15.60
C MET A 645 3.12 34.22 -14.79
N ALA A 646 3.61 33.93 -13.58
CA ALA A 646 3.01 32.92 -12.71
C ALA A 646 1.59 33.29 -12.29
N VAL A 647 1.35 34.56 -11.92
CA VAL A 647 0.00 35.06 -11.61
C VAL A 647 -0.91 34.93 -12.82
N ARG A 648 -0.43 35.31 -14.02
CA ARG A 648 -1.18 35.16 -15.28
C ARG A 648 -1.60 33.71 -15.51
N LEU A 649 -0.67 32.76 -15.43
CA LEU A 649 -0.96 31.34 -15.64
C LEU A 649 -1.86 30.77 -14.53
N GLU A 650 -1.66 31.16 -13.27
CA GLU A 650 -2.48 30.67 -12.16
C GLU A 650 -3.93 31.14 -12.28
N LEU A 651 -4.13 32.41 -12.65
CA LEU A 651 -5.45 32.97 -12.88
C LEU A 651 -6.07 32.43 -14.16
N ARG A 652 -5.29 32.11 -15.19
CA ARG A 652 -5.83 31.54 -16.44
C ARG A 652 -6.36 30.13 -16.25
N TYR A 653 -5.64 29.27 -15.54
CA TYR A 653 -6.01 27.84 -15.42
C TYR A 653 -6.69 27.49 -14.08
N ARG A 654 -7.15 28.49 -13.32
CA ARG A 654 -7.87 28.27 -12.07
C ARG A 654 -9.18 27.53 -12.31
N GLY A 655 -9.47 26.53 -11.48
CA GLY A 655 -10.66 25.70 -11.62
C GLY A 655 -10.62 24.66 -12.75
N LEU A 656 -9.55 24.61 -13.58
CA LEU A 656 -9.44 23.62 -14.65
C LEU A 656 -9.40 22.20 -14.06
N ARG A 657 -10.47 21.43 -14.25
CA ARG A 657 -10.51 20.01 -13.93
C ARG A 657 -9.76 19.20 -14.97
N SER A 658 -9.01 18.20 -14.51
CA SER A 658 -8.14 17.37 -15.33
C SER A 658 -8.08 15.93 -14.81
N PRO A 659 -7.64 14.96 -15.64
CA PRO A 659 -7.57 13.54 -15.25
C PRO A 659 -6.85 13.31 -13.92
N HIS A 660 -5.83 14.12 -13.64
CA HIS A 660 -5.20 14.21 -12.34
C HIS A 660 -4.83 15.66 -12.00
N LYS A 661 -4.46 15.94 -10.74
CA LYS A 661 -3.97 17.24 -10.28
C LYS A 661 -2.71 17.68 -11.04
N ILE A 662 -2.66 18.95 -11.45
CA ILE A 662 -1.55 19.55 -12.19
C ILE A 662 -0.90 20.70 -11.41
N LYS A 663 0.39 20.91 -11.59
CA LYS A 663 1.19 21.98 -10.99
C LYS A 663 2.04 22.62 -12.07
N LEU A 664 2.22 23.93 -11.97
CA LEU A 664 3.11 24.69 -12.83
C LEU A 664 4.26 25.28 -12.02
N GLY A 665 5.35 25.62 -12.68
CA GLY A 665 6.44 26.40 -12.10
C GLY A 665 7.00 27.42 -13.09
N VAL A 666 7.24 28.64 -12.63
CA VAL A 666 7.79 29.73 -13.45
C VAL A 666 9.03 30.30 -12.78
N SER A 667 10.18 30.06 -13.39
CA SER A 667 11.49 30.52 -12.90
C SER A 667 11.98 31.69 -13.74
N GLY A 668 12.29 32.81 -13.08
CA GLY A 668 12.77 34.04 -13.73
C GLY A 668 14.20 33.98 -14.27
N CYS A 669 14.92 32.87 -14.10
CA CYS A 669 16.21 32.58 -14.73
C CYS A 669 16.56 31.08 -14.61
N ALA A 670 17.67 30.67 -15.24
CA ALA A 670 18.18 29.29 -15.25
C ALA A 670 18.59 28.73 -13.87
N ARG A 671 18.61 29.54 -12.80
CA ARG A 671 18.81 29.05 -11.42
C ARG A 671 17.63 28.26 -10.87
N GLU A 672 16.48 28.35 -11.53
CA GLU A 672 15.40 27.38 -11.34
C GLU A 672 14.88 27.29 -9.89
N CYS A 673 14.68 28.44 -9.23
CA CYS A 673 14.22 28.47 -7.84
C CYS A 673 12.74 28.03 -7.68
N ALA A 674 11.97 27.95 -8.77
CA ALA A 674 10.59 27.50 -8.75
C ALA A 674 10.43 25.96 -8.85
N GLU A 675 11.52 25.23 -9.10
CA GLU A 675 11.51 23.80 -9.47
C GLU A 675 10.57 23.52 -10.66
N ALA A 676 10.49 24.45 -11.60
CA ALA A 676 9.74 24.38 -12.85
C ALA A 676 9.88 23.03 -13.57
N ARG A 677 11.08 22.42 -13.62
CA ARG A 677 11.27 21.10 -14.26
C ARG A 677 10.72 19.93 -13.45
N GLY A 678 10.38 20.12 -12.18
CA GLY A 678 9.67 19.13 -11.36
C GLY A 678 8.14 19.21 -11.45
N LYS A 679 7.60 20.04 -12.34
CA LYS A 679 6.16 20.33 -12.47
C LYS A 679 5.61 19.77 -13.78
N ASP A 680 4.29 19.65 -13.85
CA ASP A 680 3.57 19.18 -15.04
C ASP A 680 3.83 20.11 -16.24
N VAL A 681 3.98 21.41 -15.98
CA VAL A 681 4.45 22.42 -16.92
C VAL A 681 5.47 23.33 -16.22
N GLY A 682 6.65 23.45 -16.81
CA GLY A 682 7.75 24.29 -16.34
C GLY A 682 8.05 25.42 -17.32
N VAL A 683 8.25 26.63 -16.81
CA VAL A 683 8.59 27.81 -17.59
C VAL A 683 9.87 28.40 -17.02
N ILE A 684 10.90 28.57 -17.85
CA ILE A 684 12.20 29.11 -17.42
C ILE A 684 12.58 30.27 -18.34
N ALA A 685 12.84 31.43 -17.75
CA ALA A 685 13.23 32.62 -18.49
C ALA A 685 14.61 32.48 -19.15
N THR A 686 14.69 32.93 -20.40
CA THR A 686 15.92 33.20 -21.15
C THR A 686 16.01 34.69 -21.47
N HIS A 687 17.14 35.11 -22.04
CA HIS A 687 17.35 36.48 -22.50
C HIS A 687 16.56 36.82 -23.78
N LYS A 688 16.01 35.82 -24.47
CA LYS A 688 15.20 35.99 -25.69
C LYS A 688 13.71 35.76 -25.47
N GLY A 689 13.33 35.06 -24.40
CA GLY A 689 11.95 34.66 -24.17
C GLY A 689 11.85 33.63 -23.04
N TRP A 690 10.98 32.65 -23.23
CA TRP A 690 10.71 31.59 -22.27
C TRP A 690 10.97 30.21 -22.87
N ASN A 691 11.67 29.36 -22.11
CA ASN A 691 11.73 27.94 -22.39
C ASN A 691 10.56 27.24 -21.70
N LEU A 692 9.78 26.49 -22.47
CA LEU A 692 8.63 25.71 -22.03
C LEU A 692 9.02 24.24 -21.91
N TYR A 693 8.82 23.68 -20.72
CA TYR A 693 9.03 22.27 -20.39
C TYR A 693 7.69 21.62 -20.02
N VAL A 694 7.47 20.37 -20.40
CA VAL A 694 6.23 19.63 -20.13
C VAL A 694 6.49 18.18 -19.72
N GLY A 695 5.50 17.54 -19.09
CA GLY A 695 5.56 16.12 -18.75
C GLY A 695 6.41 15.79 -17.52
N GLY A 696 6.56 16.73 -16.58
CA GLY A 696 7.18 16.46 -15.29
C GLY A 696 6.14 16.16 -14.20
N ASN A 697 6.58 15.59 -13.08
CA ASN A 697 5.71 15.42 -11.91
C ASN A 697 6.52 15.22 -10.62
N GLY A 698 6.02 15.80 -9.52
CA GLY A 698 6.36 15.33 -8.17
C GLY A 698 5.41 14.21 -7.73
N GLY A 699 5.93 13.16 -7.07
CA GLY A 699 5.14 12.03 -6.56
C GLY A 699 6.01 10.82 -6.19
N ALA A 700 5.38 9.65 -6.08
CA ALA A 700 6.05 8.37 -5.77
C ALA A 700 7.09 7.98 -6.83
N GLN A 701 6.83 8.31 -8.10
CA GLN A 701 7.77 8.23 -9.21
C GLN A 701 7.98 9.64 -9.76
N PRO A 702 9.02 10.38 -9.30
CA PRO A 702 9.29 11.71 -9.78
C PRO A 702 9.86 11.66 -11.20
N ALA A 703 9.43 12.58 -12.06
CA ALA A 703 10.00 12.75 -13.40
C ALA A 703 10.24 14.24 -13.70
N HIS A 704 11.34 14.52 -14.40
CA HIS A 704 11.62 15.87 -14.89
C HIS A 704 10.87 16.15 -16.19
N ALA A 705 10.27 17.34 -16.25
CA ALA A 705 9.70 17.90 -17.46
C ALA A 705 10.79 18.07 -18.53
N GLN A 706 10.41 17.77 -19.76
CA GLN A 706 11.26 17.78 -20.94
C GLN A 706 10.97 19.02 -21.78
N LEU A 707 11.99 19.52 -22.48
CA LEU A 707 11.91 20.77 -23.23
C LEU A 707 11.00 20.63 -24.46
N LEU A 708 9.91 21.38 -24.49
CA LEU A 708 8.96 21.41 -25.61
C LEU A 708 9.35 22.47 -26.65
N ALA A 709 9.62 23.70 -26.20
CA ALA A 709 9.97 24.82 -27.07
C ALA A 709 10.80 25.88 -26.32
N GLU A 710 11.62 26.63 -27.04
CA GLU A 710 12.56 27.61 -26.49
C GLU A 710 12.29 29.04 -26.96
N ASP A 711 12.78 30.01 -26.20
CA ASP A 711 12.82 31.43 -26.56
C ASP A 711 11.47 32.02 -26.99
N LEU A 712 10.37 31.57 -26.36
CA LEU A 712 9.01 31.99 -26.66
C LEU A 712 8.70 33.39 -26.12
N ASP A 713 7.92 34.18 -26.87
CA ASP A 713 7.25 35.36 -26.31
C ASP A 713 6.09 34.96 -25.38
N ASP A 714 5.57 35.94 -24.62
CA ASP A 714 4.52 35.72 -23.62
C ASP A 714 3.22 35.12 -24.19
N GLU A 715 2.79 35.55 -25.38
CA GLU A 715 1.54 35.10 -25.99
C GLU A 715 1.71 33.69 -26.57
N THR A 716 2.80 33.45 -27.27
CA THR A 716 3.13 32.12 -27.82
C THR A 716 3.29 31.08 -26.71
N LEU A 717 3.96 31.44 -25.60
CA LEU A 717 4.06 30.60 -24.41
C LEU A 717 2.68 30.18 -23.90
N VAL A 718 1.77 31.14 -23.70
CA VAL A 718 0.42 30.86 -23.19
C VAL A 718 -0.35 29.96 -24.15
N ARG A 719 -0.29 30.21 -25.46
CA ARG A 719 -0.95 29.36 -26.46
C ARG A 719 -0.45 27.92 -26.40
N TYR A 720 0.85 27.69 -26.27
CA TYR A 720 1.39 26.33 -26.19
C TYR A 720 1.02 25.62 -24.88
N VAL A 721 0.93 26.36 -23.76
CA VAL A 721 0.42 25.79 -22.50
C VAL A 721 -1.09 25.47 -22.61
N ASP A 722 -1.90 26.34 -23.23
CA ASP A 722 -3.32 26.09 -23.48
C ASP A 722 -3.51 24.78 -24.26
N ARG A 723 -2.79 24.65 -25.38
CA ARG A 723 -2.81 23.46 -26.25
C ARG A 723 -2.39 22.21 -25.50
N PHE A 724 -1.27 22.25 -24.79
CA PHE A 724 -0.77 21.10 -24.02
C PHE A 724 -1.78 20.63 -22.97
N LEU A 725 -2.30 21.56 -22.16
CA LEU A 725 -3.25 21.23 -21.10
C LEU A 725 -4.57 20.70 -21.66
N MET A 726 -5.11 21.31 -22.72
CA MET A 726 -6.36 20.85 -23.34
C MET A 726 -6.21 19.52 -24.05
N LEU A 727 -5.05 19.25 -24.66
CA LEU A 727 -4.74 17.96 -25.25
C LEU A 727 -4.63 16.87 -24.18
N TYR A 728 -3.88 17.12 -23.10
CA TYR A 728 -3.79 16.21 -21.95
C TYR A 728 -5.16 15.89 -21.34
N VAL A 729 -5.99 16.91 -21.14
CA VAL A 729 -7.35 16.77 -20.60
C VAL A 729 -8.22 15.88 -21.48
N GLN A 730 -8.06 15.97 -22.79
CA GLN A 730 -8.81 15.20 -23.79
C GLN A 730 -8.32 13.75 -23.90
N GLU A 731 -7.00 13.54 -23.91
CA GLU A 731 -6.40 12.25 -24.30
C GLU A 731 -6.03 11.34 -23.11
N ALA A 732 -5.62 11.90 -21.98
CA ALA A 732 -5.08 11.08 -20.90
C ALA A 732 -6.14 10.23 -20.20
N ASP A 733 -5.73 9.07 -19.68
CA ASP A 733 -6.59 8.16 -18.95
C ASP A 733 -6.88 8.66 -17.52
N ARG A 734 -7.88 8.07 -16.86
CA ARG A 734 -8.29 8.41 -15.49
C ARG A 734 -7.10 8.34 -14.52
N LEU A 735 -6.96 9.37 -13.69
CA LEU A 735 -5.90 9.48 -12.69
C LEU A 735 -4.45 9.42 -13.25
N GLN A 736 -4.27 9.45 -14.57
CA GLN A 736 -2.94 9.44 -15.20
C GLN A 736 -2.28 10.81 -15.04
N ARG A 737 -1.02 10.85 -14.59
CA ARG A 737 -0.21 12.08 -14.50
C ARG A 737 0.33 12.45 -15.89
N THR A 738 0.73 13.71 -16.08
CA THR A 738 1.29 14.16 -17.37
C THR A 738 2.58 13.43 -17.74
N ALA A 739 3.45 13.11 -16.78
CA ALA A 739 4.69 12.39 -17.05
C ALA A 739 4.50 10.99 -17.67
N PRO A 740 3.76 10.05 -17.05
CA PRO A 740 3.46 8.76 -17.69
C PRO A 740 2.65 8.93 -18.97
N TRP A 741 1.73 9.91 -19.03
CA TRP A 741 0.99 10.19 -20.28
C TRP A 741 1.93 10.57 -21.43
N VAL A 742 2.91 11.45 -21.21
CA VAL A 742 3.90 11.82 -22.24
C VAL A 742 4.80 10.64 -22.59
N ALA A 743 5.20 9.82 -21.61
CA ALA A 743 6.07 8.68 -21.82
C ALA A 743 5.39 7.55 -22.61
N GLU A 744 4.10 7.30 -22.35
CA GLU A 744 3.31 6.25 -22.98
C GLU A 744 2.70 6.69 -24.33
N ARG A 745 2.70 7.99 -24.63
CA ARG A 745 2.18 8.53 -25.89
C ARG A 745 3.04 8.07 -27.05
N ALA A 746 2.40 7.57 -28.11
CA ALA A 746 3.10 7.18 -29.33
C ALA A 746 3.90 8.36 -29.91
N GLY A 747 5.20 8.15 -30.16
CA GLY A 747 6.14 9.20 -30.59
C GLY A 747 6.59 10.16 -29.49
N GLY A 748 6.14 9.99 -28.25
CA GLY A 748 6.59 10.70 -27.06
C GLY A 748 6.52 12.23 -27.19
N LEU A 749 7.58 12.89 -26.70
CA LEU A 749 7.71 14.35 -26.72
C LEU A 749 7.80 14.93 -28.14
N GLU A 750 8.42 14.21 -29.08
CA GLU A 750 8.57 14.69 -30.46
C GLU A 750 7.21 14.83 -31.15
N GLU A 751 6.36 13.82 -31.03
CA GLU A 751 5.00 13.92 -31.56
C GLU A 751 4.18 14.96 -30.82
N LEU A 752 4.37 15.11 -29.51
CA LEU A 752 3.73 16.18 -28.75
C LEU A 752 4.14 17.57 -29.28
N ARG A 753 5.41 17.77 -29.64
CA ARG A 753 5.90 19.01 -30.26
C ARG A 753 5.23 19.25 -31.62
N ARG A 754 5.14 18.23 -32.47
CA ARG A 754 4.46 18.35 -33.77
C ARG A 754 2.99 18.78 -33.61
N VAL A 755 2.28 18.23 -32.64
CA VAL A 755 0.88 18.58 -32.41
C VAL A 755 0.72 19.96 -31.75
N VAL A 756 1.48 20.23 -30.69
CA VAL A 756 1.30 21.45 -29.87
C VAL A 756 1.95 22.68 -30.52
N VAL A 757 3.12 22.54 -31.12
CA VAL A 757 3.93 23.65 -31.66
C VAL A 757 3.67 23.83 -33.15
N GLU A 758 3.77 22.75 -33.94
CA GLU A 758 3.67 22.78 -35.40
C GLU A 758 2.22 22.64 -35.92
N ASP A 759 1.26 22.37 -35.02
CA ASP A 759 -0.15 22.14 -35.34
C ASP A 759 -0.36 21.08 -36.43
N SER A 760 0.38 19.96 -36.33
CA SER A 760 0.34 18.89 -37.33
C SER A 760 -1.04 18.26 -37.56
N LEU A 761 -1.95 18.41 -36.59
CA LEU A 761 -3.33 17.91 -36.66
C LEU A 761 -4.36 19.00 -37.04
N GLY A 762 -3.95 20.28 -37.12
CA GLY A 762 -4.86 21.39 -37.43
C GLY A 762 -5.92 21.65 -36.34
N ILE A 763 -5.61 21.35 -35.08
CA ILE A 763 -6.53 21.44 -33.93
C ILE A 763 -6.15 22.55 -32.95
N ALA A 764 -5.05 23.28 -33.18
CA ALA A 764 -4.57 24.32 -32.26
C ALA A 764 -5.65 25.34 -31.90
N ASP A 765 -6.36 25.89 -32.89
CA ASP A 765 -7.41 26.88 -32.67
C ASP A 765 -8.58 26.31 -31.84
N GLN A 766 -8.91 25.02 -32.02
CA GLN A 766 -9.93 24.33 -31.23
C GLN A 766 -9.51 24.19 -29.76
N LEU A 767 -8.25 23.81 -29.50
CA LEU A 767 -7.70 23.69 -28.15
C LEU A 767 -7.64 25.05 -27.45
N GLU A 768 -7.19 26.08 -28.16
CA GLU A 768 -7.14 27.46 -27.67
C GLU A 768 -8.55 28.00 -27.36
N ALA A 769 -9.53 27.75 -28.24
CA ALA A 769 -10.91 28.15 -28.02
C ALA A 769 -11.54 27.46 -26.79
N ALA A 770 -11.28 26.16 -26.60
CA ALA A 770 -11.75 25.43 -25.43
C ALA A 770 -11.16 25.98 -24.12
N MET A 771 -9.87 26.35 -24.11
CA MET A 771 -9.28 27.01 -22.96
C MET A 771 -9.84 28.43 -22.76
N ALA A 772 -10.07 29.18 -23.83
CA ALA A 772 -10.65 30.52 -23.75
C ALA A 772 -12.08 30.51 -23.18
N GLU A 773 -12.88 29.49 -23.50
CA GLU A 773 -14.19 29.24 -22.88
C GLU A 773 -14.04 28.96 -21.38
N HIS A 774 -13.14 28.07 -20.99
CA HIS A 774 -12.85 27.80 -19.58
C HIS A 774 -12.50 29.07 -18.79
N VAL A 775 -11.61 29.91 -19.34
CA VAL A 775 -11.16 31.17 -18.73
C VAL A 775 -12.30 32.16 -18.59
N ARG A 776 -13.12 32.31 -19.64
CA ARG A 776 -14.24 33.26 -19.66
C ARG A 776 -15.30 32.90 -18.62
N ASP A 777 -15.58 31.61 -18.49
CA ASP A 777 -16.73 31.13 -17.73
C ASP A 777 -16.36 30.75 -16.29
N TYR A 778 -15.11 30.95 -15.85
CA TYR A 778 -14.69 30.64 -14.48
C TYR A 778 -15.59 31.28 -13.40
N GLU A 779 -15.99 30.45 -12.45
CA GLU A 779 -16.72 30.83 -11.24
C GLU A 779 -16.06 30.13 -10.04
N ASP A 780 -15.88 30.85 -8.94
CA ASP A 780 -15.37 30.26 -7.70
C ASP A 780 -16.43 29.35 -7.06
N GLU A 781 -16.13 28.06 -6.91
CA GLU A 781 -17.08 27.05 -6.40
C GLU A 781 -17.57 27.37 -4.98
N TRP A 782 -16.70 27.95 -4.14
CA TRP A 782 -17.09 28.38 -2.81
C TRP A 782 -17.98 29.63 -2.86
N GLY A 783 -17.63 30.64 -3.65
CA GLY A 783 -18.51 31.78 -3.94
C GLY A 783 -19.92 31.35 -4.40
N ALA A 784 -19.99 30.44 -5.37
CA ALA A 784 -21.25 29.89 -5.89
C ALA A 784 -22.03 29.07 -4.85
N THR A 785 -21.33 28.41 -3.94
CA THR A 785 -21.94 27.64 -2.84
C THR A 785 -22.48 28.56 -1.76
N LEU A 786 -21.74 29.60 -1.39
CA LEU A 786 -22.16 30.59 -0.38
C LEU A 786 -23.39 31.39 -0.83
N ALA A 787 -23.58 31.55 -2.13
CA ALA A 787 -24.75 32.22 -2.72
C ALA A 787 -26.01 31.33 -2.79
N ASP A 788 -25.90 30.01 -2.54
CA ASP A 788 -26.99 29.04 -2.73
C ASP A 788 -27.35 28.31 -1.41
N PRO A 789 -28.50 28.65 -0.78
CA PRO A 789 -28.97 27.98 0.44
C PRO A 789 -29.19 26.47 0.30
N ALA A 790 -29.45 25.94 -0.90
CA ALA A 790 -29.58 24.51 -1.12
C ALA A 790 -28.23 23.79 -1.07
N LYS A 791 -27.17 24.41 -1.60
CA LYS A 791 -25.80 23.86 -1.50
C LYS A 791 -25.27 23.95 -0.07
N LEU A 792 -25.57 25.04 0.64
CA LEU A 792 -25.16 25.23 2.05
C LEU A 792 -25.69 24.14 2.99
N ARG A 793 -26.88 23.61 2.75
CA ARG A 793 -27.48 22.52 3.55
C ARG A 793 -26.67 21.22 3.54
N LYS A 794 -25.69 21.07 2.65
CA LYS A 794 -24.80 19.90 2.58
C LYS A 794 -23.68 19.94 3.61
N PHE A 795 -23.41 21.10 4.22
CA PHE A 795 -22.34 21.31 5.19
C PHE A 795 -22.85 21.19 6.62
N THR A 796 -23.53 20.07 6.92
CA THR A 796 -24.04 19.76 8.25
C THR A 796 -23.50 18.39 8.69
N PRO A 797 -22.88 18.26 9.87
CA PRO A 797 -22.21 17.02 10.30
C PRO A 797 -23.19 15.86 10.48
N PHE A 798 -24.38 16.14 11.03
CA PHE A 798 -25.42 15.12 11.23
C PHE A 798 -26.77 15.63 10.70
N VAL A 799 -27.37 14.89 9.77
CA VAL A 799 -28.68 15.23 9.16
C VAL A 799 -29.78 15.35 10.23
N ASN A 800 -29.73 14.48 11.24
CA ASN A 800 -30.73 14.43 12.32
C ASN A 800 -30.38 15.32 13.53
N ALA A 801 -29.16 15.86 13.59
CA ALA A 801 -28.70 16.74 14.66
C ALA A 801 -27.72 17.79 14.12
N PRO A 802 -28.20 18.78 13.33
CA PRO A 802 -27.33 19.71 12.62
C PRO A 802 -26.44 20.58 13.53
N GLU A 803 -26.85 20.75 14.78
CA GLU A 803 -26.12 21.51 15.81
C GLU A 803 -25.19 20.65 16.66
N ALA A 804 -25.24 19.31 16.53
CA ALA A 804 -24.38 18.42 17.29
C ALA A 804 -22.93 18.48 16.77
N ILE A 805 -22.00 18.59 17.70
CA ILE A 805 -20.56 18.52 17.43
C ILE A 805 -20.14 17.06 17.58
N ASP A 806 -19.29 16.59 16.67
CA ASP A 806 -18.65 15.29 16.79
C ASP A 806 -17.75 15.27 18.04
N GLY A 807 -18.18 14.51 19.06
CA GLY A 807 -17.50 14.41 20.35
C GLY A 807 -16.23 13.56 20.29
N ASP A 808 -16.00 12.83 19.20
CA ASP A 808 -14.81 12.00 19.00
C ASP A 808 -13.63 12.81 18.44
N LEU A 809 -13.87 14.05 17.99
CA LEU A 809 -12.81 14.97 17.61
C LEU A 809 -12.03 15.41 18.86
N ALA A 810 -10.73 15.16 18.85
CA ALA A 810 -9.84 15.54 19.94
C ALA A 810 -8.52 16.12 19.39
N PHE A 811 -8.00 17.13 20.08
CA PHE A 811 -6.83 17.91 19.67
C PHE A 811 -5.86 18.09 20.84
N VAL A 812 -4.57 18.16 20.55
CA VAL A 812 -3.53 18.42 21.54
C VAL A 812 -2.58 19.54 21.10
N PRO A 813 -2.04 20.30 22.06
CA PRO A 813 -1.01 21.31 21.79
C PRO A 813 0.30 20.64 21.36
N GLU A 814 0.86 21.05 20.23
CA GLU A 814 2.17 20.60 19.76
C GLU A 814 2.86 21.70 18.94
N ARG A 815 4.14 21.97 19.26
CA ARG A 815 4.96 22.99 18.58
C ARG A 815 4.28 24.36 18.47
N GLY A 816 3.61 24.78 19.54
CA GLY A 816 2.89 26.07 19.60
C GLY A 816 1.63 26.15 18.73
N GLN A 817 1.14 25.03 18.20
CA GLN A 817 -0.12 24.93 17.45
C GLN A 817 -0.91 23.71 17.94
N VAL A 818 -1.97 23.33 17.23
CA VAL A 818 -2.74 22.12 17.50
C VAL A 818 -2.43 21.02 16.51
N ARG A 819 -2.58 19.76 16.94
CA ARG A 819 -2.71 18.61 16.05
C ARG A 819 -3.85 17.71 16.51
N PRO A 820 -4.40 16.84 15.64
CA PRO A 820 -5.28 15.77 16.08
C PRO A 820 -4.62 14.93 17.17
N ALA A 821 -5.38 14.55 18.19
CA ALA A 821 -4.94 13.62 19.21
C ALA A 821 -4.71 12.23 18.59
N ALA A 822 -3.65 11.57 19.04
CA ALA A 822 -3.32 10.18 18.76
C ALA A 822 -3.67 9.32 19.98
N GLU A 823 -3.77 8.00 19.79
CA GLU A 823 -3.95 7.07 20.90
C GLU A 823 -2.76 7.21 21.88
N GLY A 824 -3.06 7.51 23.15
CA GLY A 824 -2.05 7.71 24.21
C GLY A 824 -1.70 9.17 24.53
N ASP A 825 -2.22 10.16 23.79
CA ASP A 825 -2.03 11.55 24.17
C ASP A 825 -2.76 11.90 25.48
N ALA A 826 -2.03 12.44 26.45
CA ALA A 826 -2.60 13.03 27.65
C ALA A 826 -3.19 14.43 27.35
N ASP A 827 -4.22 14.82 28.09
CA ASP A 827 -4.86 16.14 28.00
C ASP A 827 -5.30 16.52 26.57
N ALA A 828 -6.21 15.71 26.00
CA ALA A 828 -6.84 16.00 24.72
C ALA A 828 -8.09 16.88 24.89
N TYR A 829 -8.22 17.86 24.01
CA TYR A 829 -9.31 18.84 24.04
C TYR A 829 -10.25 18.62 22.85
N PRO A 830 -11.56 18.59 23.06
CA PRO A 830 -12.52 18.43 21.96
C PRO A 830 -12.61 19.67 21.07
N ASP A 831 -12.30 20.85 21.63
CA ASP A 831 -12.21 22.10 20.90
C ASP A 831 -10.75 22.43 20.59
N PRO A 832 -10.36 22.58 19.31
CA PRO A 832 -9.00 22.94 18.94
C PRO A 832 -8.58 24.30 19.51
N ARG A 833 -9.51 25.23 19.80
CA ARG A 833 -9.18 26.51 20.43
C ARG A 833 -8.63 26.32 21.85
N ALA A 834 -9.23 25.41 22.61
CA ALA A 834 -8.78 25.10 23.96
C ALA A 834 -7.37 24.49 23.94
N ALA A 835 -7.10 23.55 23.04
CA ALA A 835 -5.76 23.00 22.84
C ALA A 835 -4.74 24.09 22.46
N ARG A 836 -5.11 25.01 21.56
CA ARG A 836 -4.24 26.12 21.15
C ARG A 836 -3.92 27.07 22.30
N ASP A 837 -4.89 27.43 23.13
CA ASP A 837 -4.68 28.37 24.24
C ASP A 837 -3.65 27.81 25.24
N VAL A 838 -3.68 26.49 25.46
CA VAL A 838 -2.66 25.77 26.24
C VAL A 838 -1.30 25.83 25.54
N ALA A 839 -1.23 25.61 24.22
CA ALA A 839 0.01 25.73 23.45
C ALA A 839 0.64 27.13 23.56
N LEU A 840 -0.18 28.18 23.49
CA LEU A 840 0.27 29.56 23.59
C LEU A 840 0.73 29.94 25.00
N ALA A 841 0.06 29.43 26.04
CA ALA A 841 0.49 29.62 27.42
C ALA A 841 1.86 28.99 27.67
N ALA A 842 2.08 27.77 27.18
CA ALA A 842 3.38 27.09 27.27
C ALA A 842 4.49 27.87 26.54
N ALA A 843 4.23 28.31 25.30
CA ALA A 843 5.21 29.08 24.52
C ALA A 843 5.56 30.43 25.17
N ARG A 844 4.60 31.08 25.85
CA ARG A 844 4.87 32.31 26.60
C ARG A 844 5.73 32.05 27.83
N ALA A 845 5.47 30.98 28.57
CA ALA A 845 6.28 30.60 29.73
C ALA A 845 7.73 30.29 29.32
N GLU A 846 7.95 29.56 28.23
CA GLU A 846 9.30 29.29 27.71
C GLU A 846 10.05 30.57 27.30
N LEU A 847 9.34 31.55 26.72
CA LEU A 847 9.93 32.85 26.35
C LEU A 847 10.22 33.74 27.57
N GLU A 848 9.42 33.62 28.64
CA GLU A 848 9.67 34.31 29.91
C GLU A 848 10.87 33.70 30.64
N ASP A 849 11.01 32.38 30.65
CA ASP A 849 12.17 31.67 31.24
C ASP A 849 13.47 31.92 30.44
N ALA A 850 13.38 32.19 29.14
CA ALA A 850 14.53 32.48 28.29
C ALA A 850 15.02 33.95 28.36
N ARG A 851 14.25 34.86 28.96
CA ARG A 851 14.57 36.29 29.10
C ARG A 851 15.15 36.62 30.46
#